data_AF-A0A7H9GAY8-F1
#
_entry.id   AF-A0A7H9GAY8-F1
#
_cell.length_a   1.000
_cell.length_b   1.000
_cell.length_c   1.000
_cell.angle_alpha   90.00
_cell.angle_beta   90.00
_cell.angle_gamma   90.00
#
_symmetry.space_group_name_H-M   'P 1'
#
loop_
_entity.id
_entity.type
_entity.pdbx_description
1 polymer ?
#
loop_
_entity_poly.entity_id
_entity_poly.type
_entity_poly.pdbx_seq_one_letter_code
_entity_poly.pdbx_strand_id
1 'polypeptide(L)'
;MTPQDERAGIPHLIDWSNAIAFIANHYRQSFSPGTLHAAAEWATQKTLPEALRHLARHAGLNCQILSAADQKMSAWRLPLVIQLRDGQIAVVESVDVNNAVGVRFVKELALLSYCPLETLLPEIEKTIAFRPAAPERDIRTESYLARFQPDWLRKIVLKDIRPYMHVMLASFAINVLALSGILFSMQVYDRVIPAQSYPTLYVLFSGVLLAAVFAFVLKIMRGHVTDLLGKRGDIRVSDRVFGHALRLKNSAVPRSTGSFISQIRELEQVREMMTSTMMTIVADLPFFLLFQVVLFIVSPWLSWIAPVATVLMILPGLLLQRKLAALANKNQHENTLRNAILVESIQGLQDIKMMQAESRFLHQWNSYIAITAESGVKTRRLTHGLVSWGMSVQNLLYATVVVVGAPLVINGDITTGAMVAASMLSTRMVAPMTALCGVLARWQQVKTAKASLDTLMALPVEGGQDEPRVHRAVLHGNYEFRQAEFRYGLNDAAIPLRINQLSIKAGERIAVLGRIGAGKSTLLQAMMGNIELVSGELRLDDLSLPQIDLADIRRNATLLTQEARLFHGTLRENLILGRPAATDDEIFSVLTLCGALEFVRKLPLGLEHVVMEGGLGLSGGQRQSLLLARTLLRDPNIILLDEPTSFFDERTEKAFVEQLAQWAGERTMIIATHKAAVLNIVDRILVIQDGQLALDKPKATVFEQEKARGQVVNI
;
A
#
# COMPACT_ATOMS: atom_id res chain seq x y z
N MET A 1 28.27 -19.26 1.79
CA MET A 1 26.97 -19.44 1.12
C MET A 1 26.57 -18.11 0.50
N THR A 2 26.49 -18.06 -0.82
CA THR A 2 26.14 -16.87 -1.60
C THR A 2 24.63 -16.66 -1.61
N PRO A 3 24.12 -15.41 -1.72
CA PRO A 3 22.68 -15.10 -1.75
C PRO A 3 21.91 -15.68 -2.96
N GLN A 4 22.59 -16.36 -3.89
CA GLN A 4 21.98 -16.97 -5.08
C GLN A 4 21.43 -18.38 -4.81
N ASP A 5 21.96 -19.12 -3.82
CA ASP A 5 21.49 -20.48 -3.52
C ASP A 5 20.18 -20.52 -2.71
N GLU A 6 19.74 -19.40 -2.12
CA GLU A 6 18.46 -19.30 -1.38
C GLU A 6 17.23 -19.07 -2.27
N ARG A 7 17.39 -18.98 -3.60
CA ARG A 7 16.28 -18.75 -4.55
C ARG A 7 15.65 -20.03 -5.11
N ALA A 8 16.09 -21.22 -4.69
CA ALA A 8 15.36 -22.45 -4.95
C ALA A 8 14.01 -22.37 -4.19
N GLY A 9 12.89 -22.51 -4.91
CA GLY A 9 11.55 -22.30 -4.37
C GLY A 9 11.36 -22.98 -3.01
N ILE A 10 10.85 -22.23 -2.04
CA ILE A 10 10.72 -22.72 -0.66
C ILE A 10 9.78 -23.93 -0.64
N PRO A 11 10.26 -25.15 -0.34
CA PRO A 11 9.39 -26.30 -0.20
C PRO A 11 8.48 -26.10 1.02
N HIS A 12 7.23 -26.56 0.95
CA HIS A 12 6.29 -26.62 2.10
C HIS A 12 5.76 -25.26 2.64
N LEU A 13 5.66 -24.21 1.81
CA LEU A 13 5.07 -22.92 2.23
C LEU A 13 3.60 -23.02 2.68
N ILE A 14 2.83 -23.93 2.08
CA ILE A 14 1.46 -24.23 2.49
C ILE A 14 1.44 -24.86 3.90
N ASP A 15 2.36 -25.77 4.18
CA ASP A 15 2.51 -26.36 5.51
C ASP A 15 2.91 -25.29 6.54
N TRP A 16 3.79 -24.35 6.18
CA TRP A 16 4.06 -23.18 7.02
C TRP A 16 2.82 -22.32 7.27
N SER A 17 1.98 -22.11 6.26
CA SER A 17 0.71 -21.37 6.42
C SER A 17 -0.25 -22.08 7.37
N ASN A 18 -0.33 -23.42 7.31
CA ASN A 18 -1.11 -24.24 8.24
C ASN A 18 -0.60 -24.15 9.68
N ALA A 19 0.73 -24.21 9.88
CA ALA A 19 1.34 -24.03 11.20
C ALA A 19 1.05 -22.63 11.79
N ILE A 20 1.13 -21.58 10.95
CA ILE A 20 0.82 -20.21 11.34
C ILE A 20 -0.66 -20.07 11.70
N ALA A 21 -1.56 -20.64 10.90
CA ALA A 21 -3.00 -20.67 11.18
C ALA A 21 -3.31 -21.36 12.51
N PHE A 22 -2.65 -22.49 12.76
CA PHE A 22 -2.79 -23.24 14.02
C PHE A 22 -2.37 -22.38 15.23
N ILE A 23 -1.24 -21.69 15.16
CA ILE A 23 -0.77 -20.82 16.25
C ILE A 23 -1.66 -19.59 16.40
N ALA A 24 -2.14 -19.00 15.30
CA ALA A 24 -3.06 -17.88 15.36
C ALA A 24 -4.36 -18.27 16.09
N ASN A 25 -4.89 -19.47 15.81
CA ASN A 25 -6.02 -20.04 16.54
C ASN A 25 -5.72 -20.28 18.03
N HIS A 26 -4.52 -20.80 18.36
CA HIS A 26 -4.08 -20.97 19.75
C HIS A 26 -4.10 -19.64 20.51
N TYR A 27 -3.71 -18.54 19.87
CA TYR A 27 -3.77 -17.19 20.42
C TYR A 27 -5.09 -16.44 20.20
N ARG A 28 -6.14 -17.12 19.69
CA ARG A 28 -7.45 -16.54 19.39
C ARG A 28 -7.40 -15.29 18.52
N GLN A 29 -6.44 -15.23 17.60
CA GLN A 29 -6.35 -14.15 16.63
C GLN A 29 -7.41 -14.34 15.54
N SER A 30 -8.14 -13.28 15.21
CA SER A 30 -9.04 -13.27 14.04
C SER A 30 -8.21 -13.12 12.76
N PHE A 31 -8.22 -14.14 11.91
CA PHE A 31 -7.59 -14.09 10.58
C PHE A 31 -8.42 -14.88 9.56
N SER A 32 -8.10 -14.68 8.27
CA SER A 32 -8.69 -15.42 7.16
C SER A 32 -7.74 -16.54 6.72
N PRO A 33 -8.08 -17.82 6.96
CA PRO A 33 -7.27 -18.95 6.48
C PRO A 33 -7.11 -18.92 4.96
N GLY A 34 -8.18 -18.60 4.22
CA GLY A 34 -8.16 -18.49 2.77
C GLY A 34 -7.18 -17.41 2.27
N THR A 35 -7.15 -16.24 2.91
CA THR A 35 -6.19 -15.18 2.57
C THR A 35 -4.75 -15.57 2.88
N LEU A 36 -4.55 -16.31 3.98
CA LEU A 36 -3.23 -16.80 4.37
C LEU A 36 -2.69 -17.82 3.36
N HIS A 37 -3.54 -18.74 2.89
CA HIS A 37 -3.21 -19.69 1.83
C HIS A 37 -2.89 -18.98 0.51
N ALA A 38 -3.73 -18.04 0.09
CA ALA A 38 -3.48 -17.24 -1.12
C ALA A 38 -2.13 -16.49 -1.01
N ALA A 39 -1.82 -15.92 0.14
CA ALA A 39 -0.54 -15.25 0.37
C ALA A 39 0.67 -16.22 0.34
N ALA A 40 0.48 -17.49 0.70
CA ALA A 40 1.52 -18.50 0.68
C ALA A 40 1.93 -18.88 -0.75
N GLU A 41 0.97 -18.99 -1.68
CA GLU A 41 1.23 -19.30 -3.09
C GLU A 41 2.14 -18.25 -3.75
N TRP A 42 1.92 -16.98 -3.42
CA TRP A 42 2.71 -15.86 -3.93
C TRP A 42 4.05 -15.66 -3.20
N ALA A 43 4.24 -16.26 -2.02
CA ALA A 43 5.47 -16.10 -1.24
C ALA A 43 6.59 -17.05 -1.68
N THR A 44 6.35 -17.93 -2.66
CA THR A 44 7.29 -18.93 -3.19
C THR A 44 8.57 -18.33 -3.78
N GLN A 45 8.52 -17.08 -4.23
CA GLN A 45 9.65 -16.36 -4.82
C GLN A 45 10.50 -15.57 -3.79
N LYS A 46 10.10 -15.54 -2.52
CA LYS A 46 10.81 -14.80 -1.44
C LYS A 46 11.82 -15.71 -0.73
N THR A 47 12.70 -15.13 0.09
CA THR A 47 13.48 -15.91 1.05
C THR A 47 12.57 -16.42 2.18
N LEU A 48 12.87 -17.60 2.76
CA LEU A 48 12.05 -18.19 3.82
C LEU A 48 11.78 -17.21 4.99
N PRO A 49 12.77 -16.47 5.53
CA PRO A 49 12.51 -15.51 6.60
C PRO A 49 11.53 -14.40 6.22
N GLU A 50 11.59 -13.91 4.98
CA GLU A 50 10.71 -12.86 4.48
C GLU A 50 9.31 -13.39 4.23
N ALA A 51 9.19 -14.59 3.64
CA ALA A 51 7.93 -15.27 3.44
C ALA A 51 7.19 -15.52 4.76
N LEU A 52 7.88 -16.04 5.78
CA LEU A 52 7.26 -16.31 7.08
C LEU A 52 6.86 -15.04 7.83
N ARG A 53 7.68 -13.98 7.78
CA ARG A 53 7.28 -12.67 8.33
C ARG A 53 6.07 -12.10 7.59
N HIS A 54 5.98 -12.31 6.28
CA HIS A 54 4.86 -11.87 5.47
C HIS A 54 3.58 -12.63 5.85
N LEU A 55 3.62 -13.96 5.90
CA LEU A 55 2.49 -14.81 6.28
C LEU A 55 2.04 -14.56 7.73
N ALA A 56 2.97 -14.46 8.67
CA ALA A 56 2.65 -14.16 10.07
C ALA A 56 1.84 -12.87 10.21
N ARG A 57 2.18 -11.82 9.46
CA ARG A 57 1.42 -10.55 9.47
C ARG A 57 -0.01 -10.72 8.98
N HIS A 58 -0.26 -11.60 8.00
CA HIS A 58 -1.62 -11.90 7.53
C HIS A 58 -2.46 -12.60 8.62
N ALA A 59 -1.81 -13.33 9.53
CA ALA A 59 -2.45 -13.99 10.67
C ALA A 59 -2.44 -13.15 11.97
N GLY A 60 -2.00 -11.88 11.93
CA GLY A 60 -1.90 -11.03 13.13
C GLY A 60 -0.73 -11.37 14.07
N LEU A 61 0.26 -12.12 13.57
CA LEU A 61 1.41 -12.61 14.32
C LEU A 61 2.71 -11.89 13.93
N ASN A 62 3.60 -11.70 14.90
CA ASN A 62 5.01 -11.41 14.70
C ASN A 62 5.78 -12.72 14.58
N CYS A 63 6.71 -12.77 13.63
CA CYS A 63 7.60 -13.90 13.41
C CYS A 63 9.00 -13.58 13.94
N GLN A 64 9.50 -14.41 14.86
CA GLN A 64 10.87 -14.35 15.34
C GLN A 64 11.56 -15.70 15.08
N ILE A 65 12.60 -15.68 14.25
CA ILE A 65 13.45 -16.85 14.00
C ILE A 65 14.47 -16.91 15.13
N LEU A 66 14.52 -18.05 15.82
CA LEU A 66 15.41 -18.26 16.96
C LEU A 66 16.75 -18.84 16.48
N SER A 67 17.85 -18.42 17.13
CA SER A 67 19.19 -18.93 16.82
C SER A 67 19.44 -20.30 17.48
N ALA A 68 20.41 -21.07 16.99
CA ALA A 68 20.76 -22.38 17.58
C ALA A 68 21.15 -22.29 19.06
N ALA A 69 21.70 -21.15 19.53
CA ALA A 69 22.03 -20.93 20.93
C ALA A 69 20.79 -20.65 21.83
N ASP A 70 19.66 -20.28 21.22
CA ASP A 70 18.39 -19.98 21.91
C ASP A 70 17.43 -21.17 21.96
N GLN A 71 17.86 -22.37 21.52
CA GLN A 71 17.09 -23.64 21.51
C GLN A 71 16.73 -24.21 22.89
N LYS A 72 16.86 -23.42 23.98
CA LYS A 72 16.24 -23.79 25.26
C LYS A 72 14.72 -23.70 25.09
N MET A 73 14.10 -24.81 24.69
CA MET A 73 12.64 -25.00 24.66
C MET A 73 12.09 -24.97 26.09
N SER A 74 12.01 -23.79 26.68
CA SER A 74 11.35 -23.57 27.95
C SER A 74 9.84 -23.56 27.75
N ALA A 75 9.07 -24.15 28.68
CA ALA A 75 7.59 -24.14 28.64
C ALA A 75 7.00 -22.72 28.41
N TRP A 76 7.67 -21.68 28.91
CA TRP A 76 7.31 -20.26 28.74
C TRP A 76 7.32 -19.75 27.29
N ARG A 77 7.93 -20.50 26.36
CA ARG A 77 8.07 -20.11 24.95
C ARG A 77 7.20 -20.95 24.01
N LEU A 78 6.29 -21.77 24.52
CA LEU A 78 5.38 -22.54 23.68
C LEU A 78 4.12 -21.73 23.32
N PRO A 79 3.46 -22.00 22.19
CA PRO A 79 3.87 -22.93 21.13
C PRO A 79 5.03 -22.40 20.26
N LEU A 80 5.81 -23.32 19.68
CA LEU A 80 6.90 -23.05 18.72
C LEU A 80 6.69 -23.86 17.44
N VAL A 81 7.10 -23.34 16.29
CA VAL A 81 7.14 -24.11 15.04
C VAL A 81 8.58 -24.52 14.74
N ILE A 82 8.77 -25.78 14.42
CA ILE A 82 10.06 -26.35 14.06
C ILE A 82 10.01 -26.87 12.62
N GLN A 83 11.15 -26.76 11.93
CA GLN A 83 11.42 -27.45 10.68
C GLN A 83 12.47 -28.53 10.95
N LEU A 84 12.15 -29.77 10.59
CA LEU A 84 13.04 -30.92 10.69
C LEU A 84 13.94 -31.02 9.45
N ARG A 85 15.06 -31.74 9.57
CA ARG A 85 16.04 -31.96 8.48
C ARG A 85 15.46 -32.67 7.26
N ASP A 86 14.39 -33.45 7.44
CA ASP A 86 13.66 -34.10 6.36
C ASP A 86 12.67 -33.16 5.65
N GLY A 87 12.59 -31.89 6.07
CA GLY A 87 11.71 -30.86 5.53
C GLY A 87 10.33 -30.79 6.18
N GLN A 88 10.00 -31.69 7.10
CA GLN A 88 8.71 -31.67 7.79
C GLN A 88 8.60 -30.48 8.75
N ILE A 89 7.39 -29.93 8.85
CA ILE A 89 7.08 -28.83 9.76
C ILE A 89 6.18 -29.37 10.87
N ALA A 90 6.50 -28.99 12.10
CA ALA A 90 5.74 -29.41 13.26
C ALA A 90 5.58 -28.27 14.27
N VAL A 91 4.50 -28.33 15.05
CA VAL A 91 4.20 -27.40 16.14
C VAL A 91 4.46 -28.09 17.46
N VAL A 92 5.34 -27.51 18.26
CA VAL A 92 5.61 -27.92 19.64
C VAL A 92 4.65 -27.18 20.57
N GLU A 93 3.78 -27.90 21.26
CA GLU A 93 2.75 -27.31 22.13
C GLU A 93 3.06 -27.40 23.62
N SER A 94 3.65 -28.52 24.05
CA SER A 94 3.90 -28.79 25.47
C SER A 94 5.26 -29.46 25.68
N VAL A 95 5.84 -29.23 26.85
CA VAL A 95 7.03 -29.93 27.33
C VAL A 95 6.69 -30.46 28.72
N ASP A 96 6.79 -31.77 28.88
CA ASP A 96 6.48 -32.50 30.11
C ASP A 96 7.69 -32.50 31.08
N VAL A 97 7.45 -32.84 32.35
CA VAL A 97 8.45 -32.90 33.44
C VAL A 97 9.58 -33.88 33.12
N ASN A 98 9.30 -34.91 32.30
CA ASN A 98 10.27 -35.91 31.84
C ASN A 98 11.01 -35.52 30.55
N ASN A 99 11.04 -34.23 30.17
CA ASN A 99 11.61 -33.74 28.89
C ASN A 99 10.98 -34.38 27.64
N ALA A 100 9.76 -34.92 27.74
CA ALA A 100 8.99 -35.33 26.58
C ALA A 100 8.27 -34.11 25.98
N VAL A 101 8.27 -34.00 24.66
CA VAL A 101 7.73 -32.87 23.92
C VAL A 101 6.47 -33.31 23.18
N GLY A 102 5.36 -32.60 23.38
CA GLY A 102 4.15 -32.76 22.60
C GLY A 102 4.27 -32.03 21.27
N VAL A 103 4.35 -32.79 20.18
CA VAL A 103 4.57 -32.30 18.82
C VAL A 103 3.39 -32.69 17.93
N ARG A 104 2.86 -31.72 17.18
CA ARG A 104 1.87 -31.94 16.12
C ARG A 104 2.52 -31.72 14.77
N PHE A 105 2.55 -32.74 13.93
CA PHE A 105 3.04 -32.59 12.56
C PHE A 105 1.99 -31.87 11.72
N VAL A 106 2.40 -30.95 10.84
CA VAL A 106 1.44 -30.11 10.09
C VAL A 106 0.52 -30.93 9.18
N LYS A 107 1.01 -32.03 8.61
CA LYS A 107 0.19 -32.92 7.78
C LYS A 107 -0.91 -33.64 8.57
N GLU A 108 -0.75 -33.74 9.90
CA GLU A 108 -1.66 -34.43 10.81
C GLU A 108 -1.87 -33.60 12.09
N LEU A 109 -2.27 -32.33 11.95
CA LEU A 109 -2.44 -31.41 13.10
C LEU A 109 -3.42 -31.93 14.18
N ALA A 110 -4.28 -32.90 13.85
CA ALA A 110 -5.20 -33.51 14.80
C ALA A 110 -4.49 -34.41 15.84
N LEU A 111 -3.36 -35.04 15.49
CA LEU A 111 -2.66 -36.01 16.33
C LEU A 111 -1.53 -35.32 17.10
N LEU A 112 -1.52 -35.50 18.43
CA LEU A 112 -0.43 -35.07 19.30
C LEU A 112 0.48 -36.26 19.56
N SER A 113 1.71 -36.18 19.08
CA SER A 113 2.76 -37.19 19.30
C SER A 113 3.70 -36.73 20.40
N TYR A 114 4.11 -37.65 21.28
CA TYR A 114 5.11 -37.38 22.31
C TYR A 114 6.44 -37.99 21.92
N CYS A 115 7.49 -37.16 21.86
CA CYS A 115 8.85 -37.61 21.61
C CYS A 115 9.84 -37.05 22.65
N PRO A 116 10.89 -37.79 23.02
CA PRO A 116 11.94 -37.27 23.90
C PRO A 116 12.64 -36.07 23.24
N LEU A 117 12.81 -34.97 23.98
CA LEU A 117 13.48 -33.76 23.47
C LEU A 117 14.89 -34.08 22.94
N GLU A 118 15.61 -35.00 23.58
CA GLU A 118 16.96 -35.44 23.17
C GLU A 118 16.99 -36.06 21.77
N THR A 119 15.92 -36.76 21.37
CA THR A 119 15.80 -37.33 20.03
C THR A 119 15.40 -36.29 18.98
N LEU A 120 14.61 -35.30 19.37
CA LEU A 120 14.08 -34.28 18.47
C LEU A 120 15.09 -33.16 18.18
N LEU A 121 15.84 -32.71 19.19
CA LEU A 121 16.84 -31.63 19.07
C LEU A 121 17.82 -31.79 17.89
N PRO A 122 18.46 -32.95 17.66
CA PRO A 122 19.40 -33.10 16.55
C PRO A 122 18.73 -33.01 15.17
N GLU A 123 17.43 -33.32 15.07
CA GLU A 123 16.69 -33.27 13.82
C GLU A 123 16.14 -31.88 13.47
N ILE A 124 16.13 -30.94 14.40
CA ILE A 124 15.63 -29.58 14.16
C ILE A 124 16.66 -28.78 13.36
N GLU A 125 16.25 -28.31 12.18
CA GLU A 125 17.02 -27.36 11.37
C GLU A 125 16.73 -25.91 11.78
N LYS A 126 15.44 -25.57 11.97
CA LYS A 126 15.00 -24.19 12.28
C LYS A 126 13.92 -24.19 13.36
N THR A 127 13.95 -23.18 14.21
CA THR A 127 12.93 -22.94 15.25
C THR A 127 12.40 -21.52 15.14
N ILE A 128 11.08 -21.39 15.14
CA ILE A 128 10.40 -20.14 14.88
C ILE A 128 9.32 -19.93 15.93
N ALA A 129 9.37 -18.75 16.57
CA ALA A 129 8.34 -18.31 17.50
C ALA A 129 7.42 -17.34 16.78
N PHE A 130 6.13 -17.70 16.71
CA PHE A 130 5.08 -16.79 16.31
C PHE A 130 4.36 -16.28 17.56
N ARG A 131 4.17 -14.96 17.64
CA ARG A 131 3.53 -14.28 18.78
C ARG A 131 2.51 -13.26 18.32
N PRO A 132 1.44 -13.00 19.08
CA PRO A 132 0.50 -11.93 18.76
C PRO A 132 1.22 -10.61 18.53
N ALA A 133 0.93 -9.95 17.41
CA ALA A 133 1.47 -8.63 17.12
C ALA A 133 0.78 -7.53 17.94
N ALA A 134 -0.43 -7.82 18.44
CA ALA A 134 -1.24 -6.99 19.32
C ALA A 134 -1.99 -7.88 20.34
N PRO A 135 -2.34 -7.36 21.53
CA PRO A 135 -3.18 -8.08 22.49
C PRO A 135 -4.54 -8.44 21.86
N GLU A 136 -5.15 -9.52 22.36
CA GLU A 136 -6.48 -10.00 21.95
C GLU A 136 -7.49 -8.84 22.10
N ARG A 137 -8.19 -8.53 21.01
CA ARG A 137 -9.19 -7.46 21.00
C ARG A 137 -10.46 -8.00 21.63
N ASP A 138 -10.77 -7.55 22.83
CA ASP A 138 -12.06 -7.88 23.46
C ASP A 138 -13.17 -7.11 22.74
N ILE A 139 -14.01 -7.87 22.02
CA ILE A 139 -15.17 -7.42 21.24
C ILE A 139 -16.13 -6.57 22.09
N ARG A 140 -16.15 -6.79 23.42
CA ARG A 140 -16.99 -6.05 24.38
C ARG A 140 -16.51 -4.62 24.64
N THR A 141 -15.23 -4.34 24.45
CA THR A 141 -14.62 -3.02 24.73
C THR A 141 -14.36 -2.20 23.47
N GLU A 142 -14.20 -2.84 22.30
CA GLU A 142 -13.67 -2.17 21.09
C GLU A 142 -14.60 -2.12 19.88
N SER A 143 -15.84 -2.61 19.93
CA SER A 143 -16.84 -2.34 18.88
C SER A 143 -17.09 -0.81 18.69
N TYR A 144 -16.62 0.02 19.63
CA TYR A 144 -16.54 1.48 19.50
C TYR A 144 -15.16 2.04 19.09
N LEU A 145 -14.08 1.26 19.12
CA LEU A 145 -12.68 1.72 19.06
C LEU A 145 -11.85 1.26 17.86
N ALA A 146 -12.37 0.43 16.94
CA ALA A 146 -11.71 0.15 15.65
C ALA A 146 -11.79 1.33 14.65
N ARG A 147 -11.69 2.57 15.14
CA ARG A 147 -11.66 3.77 14.30
C ARG A 147 -10.25 3.99 13.79
N PHE A 148 -10.17 4.37 12.51
CA PHE A 148 -9.02 5.04 11.91
C PHE A 148 -8.28 5.88 12.96
N GLN A 149 -7.03 5.52 13.26
CA GLN A 149 -6.21 6.28 14.20
C GLN A 149 -5.54 7.42 13.42
N PRO A 150 -5.87 8.69 13.71
CA PRO A 150 -5.33 9.84 12.98
C PRO A 150 -3.80 9.96 13.07
N ASP A 151 -3.17 9.25 14.00
CA ASP A 151 -1.72 9.23 14.23
C ASP A 151 -0.98 8.06 13.55
N TRP A 152 -1.61 7.32 12.62
CA TRP A 152 -0.99 6.16 11.95
C TRP A 152 0.37 6.51 11.34
N LEU A 153 0.46 7.64 10.64
CA LEU A 153 1.70 8.09 10.00
C LEU A 153 2.77 8.37 11.05
N ARG A 154 2.42 9.10 12.11
CA ARG A 154 3.32 9.44 13.21
C ARG A 154 3.90 8.18 13.86
N LYS A 155 3.08 7.15 14.10
CA LYS A 155 3.52 5.88 14.69
C LYS A 155 4.53 5.14 13.81
N ILE A 156 4.36 5.18 12.49
CA ILE A 156 5.28 4.53 11.54
C ILE A 156 6.62 5.25 11.48
N VAL A 157 6.59 6.59 11.44
CA VAL A 157 7.78 7.43 11.36
C VAL A 157 8.58 7.39 12.66
N LEU A 158 7.93 7.52 13.82
CA LEU A 158 8.60 7.60 15.12
C LEU A 158 9.02 6.23 15.69
N LYS A 159 8.69 5.12 15.02
CA LYS A 159 9.05 3.77 15.48
C LYS A 159 10.56 3.57 15.67
N ASP A 160 11.37 4.21 14.82
CA ASP A 160 12.83 4.13 14.86
C ASP A 160 13.46 5.43 15.33
N ILE A 161 13.06 5.96 16.49
CA ILE A 161 13.65 7.21 17.00
C ILE A 161 15.11 7.05 17.47
N ARG A 162 15.53 5.84 17.85
CA ARG A 162 16.88 5.60 18.43
C ARG A 162 18.02 5.99 17.46
N PRO A 163 18.01 5.61 16.17
CA PRO A 163 19.03 6.06 15.23
C PRO A 163 19.08 7.58 15.03
N TYR A 164 17.98 8.31 15.23
CA TYR A 164 18.00 9.78 15.16
C TYR A 164 18.87 10.40 16.27
N MET A 165 19.14 9.69 17.37
CA MET A 165 20.10 10.11 18.37
C MET A 165 21.53 10.21 17.78
N HIS A 166 21.90 9.33 16.86
CA HIS A 166 23.20 9.43 16.17
C HIS A 166 23.27 10.64 15.24
N VAL A 167 22.15 10.98 14.58
CA VAL A 167 22.05 12.20 13.77
C VAL A 167 22.20 13.44 14.65
N MET A 168 21.52 13.47 15.80
CA MET A 168 21.64 14.53 16.81
C MET A 168 23.06 14.65 17.35
N LEU A 169 23.73 13.54 17.65
CA LEU A 169 25.11 13.53 18.14
C LEU A 169 26.09 14.02 17.07
N ALA A 170 25.90 13.62 15.81
CA ALA A 170 26.69 14.13 14.70
C ALA A 170 26.44 15.63 14.49
N SER A 171 25.19 16.11 14.56
CA SER A 171 24.88 17.55 14.53
C SER A 171 25.56 18.31 15.66
N PHE A 172 25.56 17.76 16.88
CA PHE A 172 26.28 18.35 18.01
C PHE A 172 27.77 18.47 17.73
N ALA A 173 28.42 17.38 17.31
CA ALA A 173 29.84 17.39 16.97
C ALA A 173 30.17 18.39 15.85
N ILE A 174 29.34 18.47 14.80
CA ILE A 174 29.50 19.46 13.71
C ILE A 174 29.37 20.89 14.25
N ASN A 175 28.39 21.16 15.11
CA ASN A 175 28.17 22.49 15.69
C ASN A 175 29.22 22.87 16.74
N VAL A 176 29.85 21.91 17.42
CA VAL A 176 31.00 22.16 18.30
C VAL A 176 32.25 22.43 17.47
N LEU A 177 32.56 21.61 16.46
CA LEU A 177 33.70 21.83 15.56
C LEU A 177 33.61 23.18 14.84
N ALA A 178 32.39 23.65 14.57
CA ALA A 178 32.15 24.98 14.03
C ALA A 178 32.68 26.13 14.89
N LEU A 179 32.71 25.97 16.22
CA LEU A 179 33.24 26.98 17.13
C LEU A 179 34.74 27.20 16.94
N SER A 180 35.47 26.20 16.41
CA SER A 180 36.91 26.33 16.16
C SER A 180 37.25 27.49 15.22
N GLY A 181 36.47 27.71 14.15
CA GLY A 181 36.68 28.83 13.24
C GLY A 181 36.38 30.19 13.87
N ILE A 182 35.41 30.24 14.78
CA ILE A 182 35.02 31.45 15.51
C ILE A 182 36.12 31.81 16.53
N LEU A 183 36.56 30.83 17.31
CA LEU A 183 37.66 31.00 18.27
C LEU A 183 38.97 31.34 17.56
N PHE A 184 39.23 30.75 16.40
CA PHE A 184 40.38 31.13 15.57
C PHE A 184 40.34 32.61 15.20
N SER A 185 39.21 33.10 14.68
CA SER A 185 39.07 34.52 14.37
C SER A 185 39.30 35.39 15.61
N MET A 186 38.68 35.03 16.74
CA MET A 186 38.89 35.73 18.02
C MET A 186 40.37 35.81 18.41
N GLN A 187 41.08 34.68 18.41
CA GLN A 187 42.49 34.61 18.78
C GLN A 187 43.41 35.33 17.77
N VAL A 188 43.05 35.33 16.49
CA VAL A 188 43.82 36.05 15.48
C VAL A 188 43.79 37.55 15.74
N TYR A 189 42.60 38.11 16.01
CA TYR A 189 42.44 39.53 16.30
C TYR A 189 42.99 39.94 17.66
N ASP A 190 42.79 39.13 18.69
CA ASP A 190 43.18 39.51 20.06
C ASP A 190 44.65 39.23 20.36
N ARG A 191 45.25 38.20 19.75
CA ARG A 191 46.57 37.70 20.16
C ARG A 191 47.58 37.61 19.03
N VAL A 192 47.20 37.11 17.85
CA VAL A 192 48.16 36.87 16.76
C VAL A 192 48.59 38.15 16.08
N ILE A 193 47.65 39.02 15.70
CA ILE A 193 47.93 40.29 15.03
C ILE A 193 48.72 41.23 15.96
N PRO A 194 48.31 41.46 17.23
CA PRO A 194 49.07 42.32 18.13
C PRO A 194 50.47 41.77 18.46
N ALA A 195 50.62 40.45 18.61
CA ALA A 195 51.92 39.81 18.90
C ALA A 195 52.78 39.54 17.66
N GLN A 196 52.28 39.83 16.45
CA GLN A 196 52.96 39.57 15.16
C GLN A 196 53.53 38.13 15.04
N SER A 197 52.84 37.14 15.61
CA SER A 197 53.35 35.77 15.76
C SER A 197 52.86 34.84 14.64
N TYR A 198 53.61 34.75 13.55
CA TYR A 198 53.35 33.78 12.47
C TYR A 198 53.27 32.31 12.94
N PRO A 199 54.12 31.82 13.87
CA PRO A 199 54.01 30.44 14.34
C PRO A 199 52.65 30.14 14.97
N THR A 200 52.14 31.05 15.81
CA THR A 200 50.82 30.90 16.46
C THR A 200 49.70 30.89 15.42
N LEU A 201 49.80 31.72 14.37
CA LEU A 201 48.84 31.75 13.27
C LEU A 201 48.72 30.39 12.57
N TYR A 202 49.86 29.81 12.16
CA TYR A 202 49.87 28.56 11.42
C TYR A 202 49.40 27.37 12.27
N VAL A 203 49.75 27.33 13.55
CA VAL A 203 49.27 26.29 14.48
C VAL A 203 47.75 26.36 14.62
N LEU A 204 47.19 27.54 14.91
CA LEU A 204 45.75 27.70 15.03
C LEU A 204 45.02 27.41 13.71
N PHE A 205 45.57 27.86 12.58
CA PHE A 205 45.03 27.58 11.25
C PHE A 205 45.01 26.07 10.95
N SER A 206 46.08 25.34 11.28
CA SER A 206 46.12 23.87 11.10
C SER A 206 45.04 23.15 11.92
N GLY A 207 44.76 23.63 13.14
CA GLY A 207 43.68 23.11 13.98
C GLY A 207 42.29 23.35 13.39
N VAL A 208 42.03 24.55 12.86
CA VAL A 208 40.77 24.86 12.16
C VAL A 208 40.62 24.04 10.89
N LEU A 209 41.69 23.88 10.11
CA LEU A 209 41.69 23.07 8.89
C LEU A 209 41.32 21.62 9.21
N LEU A 210 41.94 21.05 10.25
CA LEU A 210 41.60 19.70 10.74
C LEU A 210 40.13 19.62 11.18
N ALA A 211 39.66 20.57 11.98
CA ALA A 211 38.27 20.63 12.42
C ALA A 211 37.28 20.76 11.24
N ALA A 212 37.62 21.53 10.21
CA ALA A 212 36.82 21.69 9.00
C ALA A 212 36.72 20.39 8.20
N VAL A 213 37.83 19.64 8.06
CA VAL A 213 37.84 18.32 7.42
C VAL A 213 36.97 17.34 8.20
N PHE A 214 37.11 17.26 9.53
CA PHE A 214 36.25 16.40 10.36
C PHE A 214 34.78 16.80 10.27
N ALA A 215 34.46 18.09 10.32
CA ALA A 215 33.09 18.58 10.18
C ALA A 215 32.49 18.23 8.81
N PHE A 216 33.28 18.27 7.74
CA PHE A 216 32.87 17.85 6.40
C PHE A 216 32.56 16.36 6.34
N VAL A 217 33.45 15.51 6.86
CA VAL A 217 33.23 14.05 6.93
C VAL A 217 31.99 13.71 7.76
N LEU A 218 31.84 14.33 8.94
CA LEU A 218 30.66 14.14 9.79
C LEU A 218 29.38 14.60 9.09
N LYS A 219 29.41 15.68 8.32
CA LYS A 219 28.24 16.15 7.56
C LYS A 219 27.83 15.12 6.50
N ILE A 220 28.78 14.53 5.79
CA ILE A 220 28.52 13.44 4.82
C ILE A 220 27.93 12.22 5.53
N MET A 221 28.56 11.77 6.62
CA MET A 221 28.09 10.62 7.40
C MET A 221 26.67 10.85 7.95
N ARG A 222 26.41 12.02 8.52
CA ARG A 222 25.08 12.43 9.02
C ARG A 222 24.04 12.40 7.90
N GLY A 223 24.38 12.91 6.71
CA GLY A 223 23.53 12.85 5.53
C GLY A 223 23.16 11.40 5.18
N HIS A 224 24.17 10.54 5.06
CA HIS A 224 23.97 9.13 4.73
C HIS A 224 23.10 8.38 5.76
N VAL A 225 23.33 8.59 7.06
CA VAL A 225 22.50 8.00 8.12
C VAL A 225 21.05 8.49 8.01
N THR A 226 20.86 9.79 7.75
CA THR A 226 19.51 10.36 7.63
C THR A 226 18.78 9.83 6.39
N ASP A 227 19.47 9.65 5.27
CA ASP A 227 18.90 9.06 4.05
C ASP A 227 18.50 7.58 4.26
N LEU A 228 19.31 6.81 4.98
CA LEU A 228 18.98 5.44 5.36
C LEU A 228 17.72 5.36 6.23
N LEU A 229 17.53 6.31 7.14
CA LEU A 229 16.32 6.41 7.96
C LEU A 229 15.10 6.82 7.13
N GLY A 230 15.27 7.79 6.23
CA GLY A 230 14.24 8.21 5.27
C GLY A 230 13.77 7.04 4.40
N LYS A 231 14.69 6.26 3.82
CA LYS A 231 14.39 5.08 3.01
C LYS A 231 13.54 4.04 3.76
N ARG A 232 13.88 3.75 5.03
CA ARG A 232 13.13 2.78 5.85
C ARG A 232 11.72 3.28 6.16
N GLY A 233 11.56 4.58 6.42
CA GLY A 233 10.26 5.22 6.61
C GLY A 233 9.41 5.13 5.34
N ASP A 234 10.00 5.48 4.20
CA ASP A 234 9.35 5.46 2.89
C ASP A 234 8.77 4.08 2.55
N ILE A 235 9.60 3.02 2.63
CA ILE A 235 9.17 1.65 2.34
C ILE A 235 7.95 1.24 3.20
N ARG A 236 7.92 1.60 4.48
CA ARG A 236 6.80 1.26 5.37
C ARG A 236 5.53 2.04 5.07
N VAL A 237 5.66 3.34 4.80
CA VAL A 237 4.52 4.19 4.49
C VAL A 237 3.92 3.76 3.14
N SER A 238 4.78 3.51 2.15
CA SER A 238 4.37 3.01 0.83
C SER A 238 3.66 1.66 0.93
N ASP A 239 4.25 0.67 1.62
CA ASP A 239 3.64 -0.64 1.87
C ASP A 239 2.29 -0.52 2.58
N ARG A 240 2.18 0.37 3.58
CA ARG A 240 0.95 0.57 4.34
C ARG A 240 -0.17 1.20 3.50
N VAL A 241 0.13 2.28 2.77
CA VAL A 241 -0.85 3.02 1.96
C VAL A 241 -1.29 2.17 0.76
N PHE A 242 -0.33 1.60 0.02
CA PHE A 242 -0.64 0.78 -1.15
C PHE A 242 -1.35 -0.53 -0.76
N GLY A 243 -0.89 -1.18 0.31
CA GLY A 243 -1.55 -2.37 0.85
C GLY A 243 -2.96 -2.12 1.37
N HIS A 244 -3.25 -0.92 1.90
CA HIS A 244 -4.61 -0.52 2.26
C HIS A 244 -5.47 -0.26 1.01
N ALA A 245 -4.93 0.48 0.03
CA ALA A 245 -5.60 0.77 -1.24
C ALA A 245 -6.06 -0.50 -1.98
N LEU A 246 -5.24 -1.55 -2.00
CA LEU A 246 -5.58 -2.85 -2.61
C LEU A 246 -6.64 -3.64 -1.85
N ARG A 247 -6.92 -3.30 -0.59
CA ARG A 247 -7.91 -3.98 0.25
C ARG A 247 -9.19 -3.19 0.38
N LEU A 248 -9.33 -2.03 -0.24
CA LEU A 248 -10.57 -1.26 -0.16
C LEU A 248 -11.74 -2.06 -0.72
N LYS A 249 -12.91 -1.93 -0.09
CA LYS A 249 -14.15 -2.48 -0.67
C LYS A 249 -14.39 -1.83 -2.04
N ASN A 250 -14.84 -2.61 -3.02
CA ASN A 250 -15.18 -2.09 -4.35
C ASN A 250 -16.19 -0.91 -4.31
N SER A 251 -17.12 -0.93 -3.34
CA SER A 251 -18.11 0.15 -3.11
C SER A 251 -17.49 1.47 -2.61
N ALA A 252 -16.31 1.40 -2.00
CA ALA A 252 -15.60 2.53 -1.40
C ALA A 252 -14.49 3.10 -2.29
N VAL A 253 -14.07 2.39 -3.34
CA VAL A 253 -13.08 2.88 -4.30
C VAL A 253 -13.66 4.12 -5.01
N PRO A 254 -12.93 5.26 -5.04
CA PRO A 254 -13.39 6.46 -5.75
C PRO A 254 -13.70 6.17 -7.23
N ARG A 255 -14.82 6.70 -7.73
CA ARG A 255 -15.28 6.47 -9.12
C ARG A 255 -14.30 6.96 -10.20
N SER A 256 -13.45 7.94 -9.87
CA SER A 256 -12.41 8.44 -10.80
C SER A 256 -11.08 7.78 -10.48
N THR A 257 -10.58 6.95 -11.40
CA THR A 257 -9.24 6.35 -11.32
C THR A 257 -8.16 7.43 -11.23
N GLY A 258 -8.32 8.55 -11.93
CA GLY A 258 -7.37 9.66 -11.90
C GLY A 258 -7.29 10.35 -10.53
N SER A 259 -8.42 10.53 -9.83
CA SER A 259 -8.40 11.09 -8.48
C SER A 259 -7.80 10.13 -7.46
N PHE A 260 -8.10 8.83 -7.57
CA PHE A 260 -7.53 7.79 -6.72
C PHE A 260 -6.00 7.69 -6.87
N ILE A 261 -5.49 7.68 -8.12
CA ILE A 261 -4.05 7.72 -8.40
C ILE A 261 -3.41 8.99 -7.82
N SER A 262 -4.07 10.14 -7.95
CA SER A 262 -3.58 11.40 -7.39
C SER A 262 -3.46 11.35 -5.87
N GLN A 263 -4.46 10.80 -5.18
CA GLN A 263 -4.43 10.63 -3.72
C GLN A 263 -3.29 9.71 -3.27
N ILE A 264 -3.06 8.59 -3.97
CA ILE A 264 -1.92 7.72 -3.66
C ILE A 264 -0.61 8.48 -3.89
N ARG A 265 -0.48 9.24 -4.99
CA ARG A 265 0.73 10.02 -5.30
C ARG A 265 1.03 11.11 -4.27
N GLU A 266 0.07 11.53 -3.46
CA GLU A 266 0.33 12.48 -2.37
C GLU A 266 1.23 11.91 -1.27
N LEU A 267 1.46 10.59 -1.22
CA LEU A 267 2.51 10.01 -0.40
C LEU A 267 3.88 10.63 -0.70
N GLU A 268 4.12 11.08 -1.94
CA GLU A 268 5.37 11.70 -2.36
C GLU A 268 5.69 12.96 -1.55
N GLN A 269 4.68 13.78 -1.26
CA GLN A 269 4.87 15.02 -0.49
C GLN A 269 5.22 14.71 0.97
N VAL A 270 4.63 13.64 1.52
CA VAL A 270 4.94 13.14 2.86
C VAL A 270 6.36 12.55 2.88
N ARG A 271 6.73 11.78 1.85
CA ARG A 271 8.07 11.24 1.66
C ARG A 271 9.12 12.34 1.59
N GLU A 272 8.86 13.40 0.83
CA GLU A 272 9.78 14.54 0.69
C GLU A 272 10.05 15.20 2.06
N MET A 273 9.05 15.26 2.95
CA MET A 273 9.23 15.72 4.34
C MET A 273 10.10 14.79 5.17
N MET A 274 9.95 13.47 4.96
CA MET A 274 10.74 12.46 5.67
C MET A 274 12.20 12.41 5.22
N THR A 275 12.49 12.88 4.00
CA THR A 275 13.87 13.00 3.49
C THR A 275 14.74 13.97 4.29
N SER A 276 16.05 13.83 4.11
CA SER A 276 17.10 14.29 5.02
C SER A 276 17.15 15.79 5.34
N THR A 277 16.63 16.66 4.49
CA THR A 277 16.78 18.11 4.67
C THR A 277 15.99 18.65 5.87
N MET A 278 14.71 18.31 6.03
CA MET A 278 13.92 18.81 7.17
C MET A 278 14.36 18.20 8.50
N MET A 279 14.65 16.91 8.50
CA MET A 279 15.12 16.21 9.69
C MET A 279 16.45 16.80 10.20
N THR A 280 17.35 17.17 9.28
CA THR A 280 18.60 17.85 9.64
C THR A 280 18.33 19.24 10.22
N ILE A 281 17.42 20.03 9.63
CA ILE A 281 17.06 21.36 10.15
C ILE A 281 16.50 21.23 11.57
N VAL A 282 15.55 20.30 11.79
CA VAL A 282 14.95 20.05 13.11
C VAL A 282 16.00 19.58 14.12
N ALA A 283 16.92 18.69 13.71
CA ALA A 283 18.04 18.26 14.54
C ALA A 283 18.99 19.41 14.90
N ASP A 284 19.12 20.41 14.02
CA ASP A 284 20.01 21.56 14.25
C ASP A 284 19.37 22.67 15.12
N LEU A 285 18.04 22.68 15.31
CA LEU A 285 17.31 23.70 16.11
C LEU A 285 17.79 23.81 17.57
N PRO A 286 18.02 22.72 18.34
CA PRO A 286 18.42 22.81 19.74
C PRO A 286 19.78 23.51 19.93
N PHE A 287 20.66 23.48 18.92
CA PHE A 287 21.97 24.12 19.01
C PHE A 287 21.93 25.65 18.92
N PHE A 288 20.76 26.24 18.61
CA PHE A 288 20.51 27.65 18.88
C PHE A 288 20.83 27.99 20.34
N LEU A 289 20.37 27.16 21.29
CA LEU A 289 20.62 27.37 22.72
C LEU A 289 22.10 27.22 23.06
N LEU A 290 22.81 26.29 22.41
CA LEU A 290 24.25 26.13 22.59
C LEU A 290 25.00 27.40 22.18
N PHE A 291 24.73 27.94 20.99
CA PHE A 291 25.36 29.18 20.54
C PHE A 291 24.95 30.38 21.40
N GLN A 292 23.71 30.41 21.88
CA GLN A 292 23.24 31.45 22.81
C GLN A 292 24.02 31.44 24.12
N VAL A 293 24.26 30.26 24.70
CA VAL A 293 25.07 30.12 25.92
C VAL A 293 26.50 30.59 25.68
N VAL A 294 27.13 30.18 24.57
CA VAL A 294 28.49 30.63 24.21
C VAL A 294 28.54 32.14 24.02
N LEU A 295 27.55 32.73 23.34
CA LEU A 295 27.48 34.17 23.10
C LEU A 295 27.27 34.95 24.41
N PHE A 296 26.48 34.42 25.34
CA PHE A 296 26.29 35.01 26.67
C PHE A 296 27.60 35.03 27.48
N ILE A 297 28.43 33.99 27.37
CA ILE A 297 29.75 33.95 28.00
C ILE A 297 30.69 35.01 27.40
N VAL A 298 30.64 35.22 26.08
CA VAL A 298 31.48 36.23 25.40
C VAL A 298 31.05 37.66 25.73
N SER A 299 29.74 37.94 25.65
CA SER A 299 29.19 39.25 25.99
C SER A 299 27.69 39.14 26.33
N PRO A 300 27.29 39.34 27.60
CA PRO A 300 25.88 39.33 27.99
C PRO A 300 25.04 40.38 27.25
N TRP A 301 25.59 41.56 26.99
CA TRP A 301 24.89 42.66 26.32
C TRP A 301 24.55 42.35 24.86
N LEU A 302 25.48 41.72 24.13
CA LEU A 302 25.26 41.34 22.73
C LEU A 302 24.34 40.12 22.59
N SER A 303 24.27 39.28 23.61
CA SER A 303 23.53 38.00 23.56
C SER A 303 22.02 38.14 23.36
N TRP A 304 21.40 39.26 23.75
CA TRP A 304 19.95 39.46 23.63
C TRP A 304 19.49 39.83 22.22
N ILE A 305 20.39 40.34 21.37
CA ILE A 305 20.06 40.82 20.02
C ILE A 305 19.55 39.67 19.15
N ALA A 306 20.19 38.50 19.25
CA ALA A 306 19.92 37.39 18.37
C ALA A 306 18.63 36.58 18.70
N PRO A 307 18.21 36.40 19.97
CA PRO A 307 16.86 35.97 20.32
C PRO A 307 15.77 36.91 19.77
N VAL A 308 15.95 38.23 19.89
CA VAL A 308 15.01 39.21 19.35
C VAL A 308 14.91 39.10 17.83
N ALA A 309 16.05 39.00 17.13
CA ALA A 309 16.09 38.77 15.68
C ALA A 309 15.40 37.45 15.28
N THR A 310 15.55 36.40 16.08
CA THR A 310 14.90 35.10 15.84
C THR A 310 13.38 35.20 15.94
N VAL A 311 12.86 35.91 16.94
CA VAL A 311 11.41 36.18 17.06
C VAL A 311 10.92 36.97 15.86
N LEU A 312 11.63 38.05 15.49
CA LEU A 312 11.30 38.89 14.33
C LEU A 312 11.28 38.09 13.01
N MET A 313 12.15 37.09 12.89
CA MET A 313 12.23 36.25 11.71
C MET A 313 11.11 35.22 11.61
N ILE A 314 10.76 34.56 12.72
CA ILE A 314 9.78 33.46 12.73
C ILE A 314 8.34 34.00 12.73
N LEU A 315 8.11 35.17 13.35
CA LEU A 315 6.77 35.74 13.55
C LEU A 315 5.94 35.85 12.25
N PRO A 316 6.45 36.39 11.12
CA PRO A 316 5.68 36.43 9.87
C PRO A 316 5.29 35.04 9.35
N GLY A 317 6.17 34.05 9.52
CA GLY A 317 5.92 32.66 9.13
C GLY A 317 4.78 32.02 9.93
N LEU A 318 4.65 32.36 11.22
CA LEU A 318 3.54 31.92 12.07
C LEU A 318 2.22 32.64 11.73
N LEU A 319 2.27 33.97 11.52
CA LEU A 319 1.08 34.76 11.19
C LEU A 319 0.48 34.38 9.82
N LEU A 320 1.31 34.02 8.85
CA LEU A 320 0.88 33.64 7.50
C LEU A 320 0.42 32.18 7.36
N GLN A 321 0.42 31.38 8.43
CA GLN A 321 0.05 29.95 8.38
C GLN A 321 -1.33 29.71 7.78
N ARG A 322 -2.34 30.51 8.15
CA ARG A 322 -3.71 30.36 7.59
C ARG A 322 -3.75 30.58 6.07
N LYS A 323 -2.98 31.55 5.58
CA LYS A 323 -2.89 31.86 4.15
C LYS A 323 -2.15 30.78 3.38
N LEU A 324 -1.04 30.29 3.94
CA LEU A 324 -0.30 29.14 3.42
C LEU A 324 -1.20 27.88 3.37
N ALA A 325 -2.07 27.70 4.37
CA ALA A 325 -3.02 26.58 4.41
C ALA A 325 -4.06 26.64 3.31
N ALA A 326 -4.68 27.80 3.11
CA ALA A 326 -5.64 28.00 2.04
C ALA A 326 -4.99 27.77 0.66
N LEU A 327 -3.77 28.26 0.45
CA LEU A 327 -3.05 28.05 -0.81
C LEU A 327 -2.63 26.59 -1.02
N ALA A 328 -2.18 25.90 0.03
CA ALA A 328 -1.83 24.48 -0.05
C ALA A 328 -3.05 23.63 -0.47
N ASN A 329 -4.20 23.82 0.18
CA ASN A 329 -5.46 23.15 -0.18
C ASN A 329 -5.88 23.46 -1.63
N LYS A 330 -5.80 24.72 -2.04
CA LYS A 330 -6.14 25.15 -3.41
C LYS A 330 -5.24 24.47 -4.45
N ASN A 331 -3.91 24.51 -4.25
CA ASN A 331 -2.97 23.82 -5.14
C ASN A 331 -3.23 22.31 -5.23
N GLN A 332 -3.58 21.66 -4.10
CA GLN A 332 -3.84 20.22 -4.09
C GLN A 332 -5.07 19.87 -4.93
N HIS A 333 -6.15 20.64 -4.79
CA HIS A 333 -7.36 20.45 -5.59
C HIS A 333 -7.09 20.66 -7.10
N GLU A 334 -6.39 21.74 -7.46
CA GLU A 334 -6.00 22.03 -8.84
C GLU A 334 -5.08 20.95 -9.44
N ASN A 335 -4.11 20.45 -8.66
CA ASN A 335 -3.24 19.35 -9.06
C ASN A 335 -4.02 18.04 -9.29
N THR A 336 -5.06 17.77 -8.49
CA THR A 336 -5.91 16.58 -8.65
C THR A 336 -6.68 16.63 -9.97
N LEU A 337 -7.28 17.77 -10.30
CA LEU A 337 -7.97 17.97 -11.57
C LEU A 337 -7.02 17.84 -12.77
N ARG A 338 -5.81 18.43 -12.68
CA ARG A 338 -4.78 18.30 -13.70
C ARG A 338 -4.37 16.83 -13.90
N ASN A 339 -4.20 16.06 -12.83
CA ASN A 339 -3.87 14.63 -12.97
C ASN A 339 -5.04 13.82 -13.55
N ALA A 340 -6.28 14.17 -13.21
CA ALA A 340 -7.45 13.49 -13.74
C ALA A 340 -7.57 13.63 -15.26
N ILE A 341 -7.45 14.85 -15.80
CA ILE A 341 -7.48 15.07 -17.25
C ILE A 341 -6.32 14.39 -17.97
N LEU A 342 -5.14 14.29 -17.33
CA LEU A 342 -3.99 13.58 -17.90
C LEU A 342 -4.30 12.10 -18.11
N VAL A 343 -4.83 11.45 -17.07
CA VAL A 343 -5.19 10.03 -17.11
C VAL A 343 -6.31 9.80 -18.14
N GLU A 344 -7.34 10.64 -18.15
CA GLU A 344 -8.44 10.58 -19.12
C GLU A 344 -7.94 10.72 -20.56
N SER A 345 -7.07 11.71 -20.82
CA SER A 345 -6.53 11.97 -22.16
C SER A 345 -5.64 10.83 -22.66
N ILE A 346 -4.87 10.20 -21.77
CA ILE A 346 -4.00 9.07 -22.15
C ILE A 346 -4.85 7.81 -22.40
N GLN A 347 -5.83 7.54 -21.54
CA GLN A 347 -6.72 6.38 -21.69
C GLN A 347 -7.61 6.48 -22.94
N GLY A 348 -8.10 7.68 -23.26
CA GLY A 348 -8.95 7.96 -24.43
C GLY A 348 -8.20 8.47 -25.66
N LEU A 349 -6.87 8.34 -25.72
CA LEU A 349 -6.05 8.98 -26.76
C LEU A 349 -6.46 8.59 -28.19
N GLN A 350 -6.84 7.32 -28.39
CA GLN A 350 -7.30 6.84 -29.68
C GLN A 350 -8.59 7.54 -30.11
N ASP A 351 -9.57 7.62 -29.21
CA ASP A 351 -10.86 8.27 -29.49
C ASP A 351 -10.67 9.77 -29.74
N ILE A 352 -9.79 10.42 -28.97
CA ILE A 352 -9.43 11.83 -29.16
C ILE A 352 -8.90 12.06 -30.59
N LYS A 353 -7.99 11.20 -31.07
CA LYS A 353 -7.44 11.29 -32.43
C LYS A 353 -8.48 11.03 -33.50
N MET A 354 -9.32 10.01 -33.32
CA MET A 354 -10.39 9.68 -34.27
C MET A 354 -11.43 10.79 -34.37
N MET A 355 -11.73 11.45 -33.26
CA MET A 355 -12.65 12.59 -33.20
C MET A 355 -12.00 13.94 -33.55
N GLN A 356 -10.69 13.98 -33.82
CA GLN A 356 -9.91 15.20 -34.03
C GLN A 356 -10.09 16.22 -32.89
N ALA A 357 -10.25 15.72 -31.67
CA ALA A 357 -10.55 16.50 -30.47
C ALA A 357 -9.28 16.96 -29.72
N GLU A 358 -8.09 16.81 -30.31
CA GLU A 358 -6.81 17.14 -29.66
C GLU A 358 -6.79 18.59 -29.19
N SER A 359 -7.30 19.52 -30.00
CA SER A 359 -7.35 20.95 -29.66
C SER A 359 -8.20 21.20 -28.40
N ARG A 360 -9.35 20.53 -28.26
CA ARG A 360 -10.23 20.65 -27.08
C ARG A 360 -9.50 20.19 -25.82
N PHE A 361 -8.91 18.99 -25.85
CA PHE A 361 -8.20 18.43 -24.71
C PHE A 361 -6.93 19.21 -24.37
N LEU A 362 -6.20 19.70 -25.39
CA LEU A 362 -5.04 20.56 -25.20
C LEU A 362 -5.43 21.91 -24.58
N HIS A 363 -6.53 22.52 -25.00
CA HIS A 363 -7.04 23.74 -24.37
C HIS A 363 -7.43 23.52 -22.91
N GLN A 364 -8.12 22.41 -22.60
CA GLN A 364 -8.48 22.06 -21.24
C GLN A 364 -7.25 21.77 -20.36
N TRP A 365 -6.26 21.06 -20.91
CA TRP A 365 -4.97 20.84 -20.26
C TRP A 365 -4.24 22.16 -19.98
N ASN A 366 -4.16 23.05 -20.97
CA ASN A 366 -3.52 24.35 -20.85
C ASN A 366 -4.22 25.24 -19.82
N SER A 367 -5.55 25.21 -19.72
CA SER A 367 -6.28 25.99 -18.70
C SER A 367 -5.98 25.48 -17.29
N TYR A 368 -5.97 24.17 -17.06
CA TYR A 368 -5.58 23.61 -15.75
C TYR A 368 -4.12 23.86 -15.42
N ILE A 369 -3.21 23.80 -16.40
CA ILE A 369 -1.81 24.18 -16.21
C ILE A 369 -1.70 25.65 -15.82
N ALA A 370 -2.38 26.56 -16.54
CA ALA A 370 -2.32 27.99 -16.27
C ALA A 370 -2.80 28.31 -14.84
N ILE A 371 -3.93 27.71 -14.42
CA ILE A 371 -4.47 27.86 -13.06
C ILE A 371 -3.47 27.34 -12.03
N THR A 372 -2.93 26.13 -12.22
CA THR A 372 -1.97 25.52 -11.29
C THR A 372 -0.67 26.33 -11.24
N ALA A 373 -0.22 26.89 -12.36
CA ALA A 373 0.96 27.73 -12.43
C ALA A 373 0.76 29.05 -11.66
N GLU A 374 -0.40 29.69 -11.80
CA GLU A 374 -0.73 30.92 -11.07
C GLU A 374 -0.77 30.69 -9.56
N SER A 375 -1.40 29.59 -9.13
CA SER A 375 -1.46 29.15 -7.73
C SER A 375 -0.06 28.82 -7.18
N GLY A 376 0.76 28.15 -7.98
CA GLY A 376 2.17 27.86 -7.71
C GLY A 376 3.00 29.13 -7.51
N VAL A 377 2.83 30.15 -8.36
CA VAL A 377 3.51 31.45 -8.23
C VAL A 377 3.09 32.17 -6.95
N LYS A 378 1.79 32.18 -6.60
CA LYS A 378 1.29 32.79 -5.34
C LYS A 378 1.92 32.13 -4.11
N THR A 379 2.01 30.80 -4.12
CA THR A 379 2.62 30.00 -3.05
C THR A 379 4.12 30.28 -2.95
N ARG A 380 4.81 30.22 -4.08
CA ARG A 380 6.25 30.47 -4.20
C ARG A 380 6.62 31.90 -3.78
N ARG A 381 5.78 32.90 -4.10
CA ARG A 381 5.99 34.29 -3.67
C ARG A 381 5.97 34.44 -2.16
N LEU A 382 5.03 33.80 -1.46
CA LEU A 382 4.99 33.82 0.01
C LEU A 382 6.19 33.07 0.61
N THR A 383 6.49 31.87 0.13
CA THR A 383 7.59 31.07 0.66
C THR A 383 8.95 31.73 0.43
N HIS A 384 9.22 32.26 -0.78
CA HIS A 384 10.44 33.03 -1.02
C HIS A 384 10.47 34.32 -0.21
N GLY A 385 9.35 35.03 -0.08
CA GLY A 385 9.27 36.22 0.76
C GLY A 385 9.67 35.95 2.20
N LEU A 386 9.22 34.83 2.79
CA LEU A 386 9.58 34.40 4.14
C LEU A 386 11.07 34.06 4.28
N VAL A 387 11.64 33.34 3.32
CA VAL A 387 13.08 32.98 3.34
C VAL A 387 13.94 34.22 3.13
N SER A 388 13.60 35.08 2.16
CA SER A 388 14.30 36.35 1.92
C SER A 388 14.20 37.28 3.12
N TRP A 389 13.04 37.37 3.78
CA TRP A 389 12.89 38.10 5.05
C TRP A 389 13.87 37.60 6.10
N GLY A 390 13.98 36.27 6.28
CA GLY A 390 14.91 35.70 7.23
C GLY A 390 16.38 36.01 6.90
N MET A 391 16.76 35.96 5.62
CA MET A 391 18.10 36.37 5.18
C MET A 391 18.36 37.86 5.42
N SER A 392 17.38 38.73 5.18
CA SER A 392 17.49 40.16 5.47
C SER A 392 17.66 40.44 6.97
N VAL A 393 16.89 39.76 7.82
CA VAL A 393 17.02 39.85 9.29
C VAL A 393 18.39 39.34 9.74
N GLN A 394 18.90 38.25 9.14
CA GLN A 394 20.23 37.71 9.43
C GLN A 394 21.34 38.71 9.09
N ASN A 395 21.27 39.37 7.92
CA ASN A 395 22.23 40.40 7.54
C ASN A 395 22.14 41.64 8.44
N LEU A 396 20.92 42.05 8.80
CA LEU A 396 20.70 43.16 9.73
C LEU A 396 21.25 42.83 11.11
N LEU A 397 21.04 41.60 11.61
CA LEU A 397 21.58 41.12 12.88
C LEU A 397 23.10 41.26 12.92
N TYR A 398 23.80 40.85 11.86
CA TYR A 398 25.25 41.02 11.76
C TYR A 398 25.65 42.50 11.92
N ALA A 399 25.01 43.39 11.17
CA ALA A 399 25.28 44.83 11.26
C ALA A 399 24.94 45.41 12.64
N THR A 400 23.81 45.03 13.24
CA THR A 400 23.39 45.48 14.57
C THR A 400 24.36 45.02 15.65
N VAL A 401 24.82 43.77 15.61
CA VAL A 401 25.82 43.27 16.56
C VAL A 401 27.13 44.06 16.44
N VAL A 402 27.56 44.43 15.23
CA VAL A 402 28.75 45.26 15.03
C VAL A 402 28.54 46.69 15.55
N VAL A 403 27.40 47.31 15.25
CA VAL A 403 27.09 48.70 15.69
C VAL A 403 26.94 48.81 17.20
N VAL A 404 26.29 47.83 17.85
CA VAL A 404 26.16 47.78 19.31
C VAL A 404 27.47 47.34 19.98
N GLY A 405 28.24 46.47 19.32
CA GLY A 405 29.52 45.97 19.81
C GLY A 405 30.65 46.98 19.73
N ALA A 406 30.68 47.87 18.74
CA ALA A 406 31.76 48.83 18.55
C ALA A 406 31.95 49.80 19.75
N PRO A 407 30.90 50.41 20.33
CA PRO A 407 31.04 51.19 21.57
C PRO A 407 31.59 50.38 22.75
N LEU A 408 31.19 49.12 22.89
CA LEU A 408 31.70 48.23 23.96
C LEU A 408 33.20 47.95 23.78
N VAL A 409 33.68 47.85 22.54
CA VAL A 409 35.12 47.74 22.25
C VAL A 409 35.85 49.06 22.55
N ILE A 410 35.27 50.20 22.14
CA ILE A 410 35.86 51.53 22.36
C ILE A 410 35.98 51.83 23.86
N ASN A 411 35.00 51.43 24.66
CA ASN A 411 35.00 51.57 26.11
C ASN A 411 35.91 50.58 26.84
N GLY A 412 36.43 49.56 26.13
CA GLY A 412 37.29 48.52 26.71
C GLY A 412 36.55 47.39 27.43
N ASP A 413 35.22 47.31 27.31
CA ASP A 413 34.41 46.27 27.95
C ASP A 413 34.58 44.90 27.28
N ILE A 414 34.85 44.89 25.97
CA ILE A 414 35.11 43.68 25.18
C ILE A 414 36.29 43.90 24.21
N THR A 415 36.96 42.81 23.81
CA THR A 415 38.04 42.87 22.82
C THR A 415 37.52 42.98 21.40
N THR A 416 38.36 43.42 20.46
CA THR A 416 38.02 43.45 19.02
C THR A 416 37.70 42.06 18.49
N GLY A 417 38.46 41.04 18.90
CA GLY A 417 38.21 39.63 18.58
C GLY A 417 36.91 39.10 19.18
N ALA A 418 36.54 39.50 20.40
CA ALA A 418 35.26 39.13 21.01
C ALA A 418 34.06 39.68 20.21
N MET A 419 34.16 40.91 19.71
CA MET A 419 33.11 41.50 18.85
C MET A 419 32.97 40.77 17.51
N VAL A 420 34.09 40.44 16.86
CA VAL A 420 34.10 39.66 15.61
C VAL A 420 33.55 38.24 15.85
N ALA A 421 33.94 37.59 16.95
CA ALA A 421 33.41 36.29 17.34
C ALA A 421 31.89 36.36 17.61
N ALA A 422 31.42 37.40 18.29
CA ALA A 422 30.00 37.60 18.60
C ALA A 422 29.15 37.78 17.33
N SER A 423 29.64 38.51 16.32
CA SER A 423 28.92 38.69 15.05
C SER A 423 28.88 37.42 14.20
N MET A 424 29.97 36.63 14.18
CA MET A 424 30.02 35.31 13.55
C MET A 424 29.10 34.30 14.26
N LEU A 425 29.13 34.25 15.60
CA LEU A 425 28.26 33.39 16.42
C LEU A 425 26.79 33.71 16.19
N SER A 426 26.42 34.99 16.24
CA SER A 426 25.04 35.46 16.04
C SER A 426 24.49 35.03 14.67
N THR A 427 25.30 35.18 13.62
CA THR A 427 24.92 34.79 12.26
C THR A 427 24.74 33.28 12.13
N ARG A 428 25.62 32.49 12.75
CA ARG A 428 25.56 31.03 12.73
C ARG A 428 24.41 30.47 13.55
N MET A 429 24.09 31.12 14.66
CA MET A 429 22.98 30.78 15.54
C MET A 429 21.62 30.94 14.84
N VAL A 430 21.44 31.99 14.04
CA VAL A 430 20.17 32.27 13.36
C VAL A 430 20.00 31.51 12.04
N ALA A 431 21.08 30.97 11.44
CA ALA A 431 20.99 30.26 10.17
C ALA A 431 19.99 29.07 10.13
N PRO A 432 19.92 28.17 11.15
CA PRO A 432 18.89 27.13 11.20
C PRO A 432 17.47 27.69 11.33
N MET A 433 17.32 28.85 11.97
CA MET A 433 16.03 29.53 12.12
C MET A 433 15.56 30.09 10.76
N THR A 434 16.47 30.56 9.90
CA THR A 434 16.12 31.01 8.53
C THR A 434 15.58 29.84 7.71
N ALA A 435 16.20 28.66 7.86
CA ALA A 435 15.73 27.44 7.23
C ALA A 435 14.36 26.99 7.79
N LEU A 436 14.10 27.21 9.08
CA LEU A 436 12.82 26.91 9.73
C LEU A 436 11.65 27.67 9.10
N CYS A 437 11.85 28.91 8.64
CA CYS A 437 10.82 29.66 7.90
C CYS A 437 10.35 28.92 6.63
N GLY A 438 11.28 28.27 5.91
CA GLY A 438 10.95 27.44 4.75
C GLY A 438 10.24 26.13 5.14
N VAL A 439 10.65 25.52 6.25
CA VAL A 439 10.01 24.31 6.81
C VAL A 439 8.56 24.59 7.19
N LEU A 440 8.29 25.72 7.85
CA LEU A 440 6.93 26.14 8.24
C LEU A 440 5.99 26.28 7.04
N ALA A 441 6.49 26.71 5.88
CA ALA A 441 5.69 26.80 4.66
C ALA A 441 5.40 25.41 4.05
N ARG A 442 6.40 24.52 4.03
CA ARG A 442 6.25 23.16 3.51
C ARG A 442 5.42 22.26 4.44
N TRP A 443 5.49 22.49 5.75
CA TRP A 443 4.70 21.77 6.76
C TRP A 443 3.21 21.74 6.41
N GLN A 444 2.71 22.86 5.91
CA GLN A 444 1.32 22.99 5.55
C GLN A 444 0.94 22.14 4.34
N GLN A 445 1.83 21.96 3.35
CA GLN A 445 1.61 21.04 2.21
C GLN A 445 1.56 19.59 2.69
N VAL A 446 2.46 19.23 3.61
CA VAL A 446 2.48 17.88 4.19
C VAL A 446 1.24 17.62 5.02
N LYS A 447 0.74 18.62 5.75
CA LYS A 447 -0.50 18.52 6.51
C LYS A 447 -1.71 18.26 5.60
N THR A 448 -1.78 18.90 4.43
CA THR A 448 -2.89 18.71 3.48
C THR A 448 -2.79 17.37 2.74
N ALA A 449 -1.58 16.95 2.36
CA ALA A 449 -1.31 15.60 1.84
C ALA A 449 -1.68 14.51 2.86
N LYS A 450 -1.28 14.69 4.12
CA LYS A 450 -1.66 13.79 5.23
C LYS A 450 -3.19 13.73 5.37
N ALA A 451 -3.89 14.86 5.34
CA ALA A 451 -5.36 14.87 5.49
C ALA A 451 -6.09 14.09 4.37
N SER A 452 -5.57 14.14 3.15
CA SER A 452 -6.11 13.37 2.03
C SER A 452 -5.77 11.87 2.14
N LEU A 453 -4.54 11.52 2.54
CA LEU A 453 -4.20 10.14 2.88
C LEU A 453 -5.00 9.62 4.07
N ASP A 454 -5.29 10.45 5.08
CA ASP A 454 -6.14 10.10 6.21
C ASP A 454 -7.57 9.78 5.73
N THR A 455 -8.08 10.53 4.75
CA THR A 455 -9.38 10.25 4.11
C THR A 455 -9.37 8.92 3.38
N LEU A 456 -8.31 8.64 2.62
CA LEU A 456 -8.12 7.35 1.93
C LEU A 456 -8.03 6.19 2.94
N MET A 457 -7.25 6.35 4.00
CA MET A 457 -7.02 5.34 5.06
C MET A 457 -8.24 5.12 5.96
N ALA A 458 -9.22 6.02 5.93
CA ALA A 458 -10.49 5.89 6.65
C ALA A 458 -11.55 5.12 5.85
N LEU A 459 -11.31 4.84 4.56
CA LEU A 459 -12.24 4.07 3.75
C LEU A 459 -12.28 2.60 4.22
N PRO A 460 -13.45 1.94 4.13
CA PRO A 460 -13.61 0.57 4.59
C PRO A 460 -12.85 -0.41 3.69
N VAL A 461 -12.21 -1.39 4.33
CA VAL A 461 -11.50 -2.49 3.65
C VAL A 461 -12.34 -3.77 3.63
N GLU A 462 -12.11 -4.61 2.61
CA GLU A 462 -12.56 -5.99 2.54
C GLU A 462 -11.88 -6.82 3.63
N GLY A 463 -12.64 -7.70 4.29
CA GLY A 463 -12.10 -8.52 5.39
C GLY A 463 -11.70 -7.71 6.62
N GLY A 464 -12.34 -6.56 6.86
CA GLY A 464 -12.19 -5.78 8.09
C GLY A 464 -12.33 -6.67 9.33
N GLN A 465 -11.52 -6.39 10.35
CA GLN A 465 -11.27 -7.26 11.51
C GLN A 465 -12.43 -7.30 12.53
N ASP A 466 -13.55 -6.63 12.25
CA ASP A 466 -14.57 -6.30 13.25
C ASP A 466 -15.71 -7.32 13.33
N GLU A 467 -15.80 -8.28 12.40
CA GLU A 467 -16.79 -9.36 12.44
C GLU A 467 -16.16 -10.73 12.17
N PRO A 468 -16.38 -11.73 13.05
CA PRO A 468 -15.93 -13.09 12.80
C PRO A 468 -16.65 -13.63 11.57
N ARG A 469 -15.86 -14.03 10.56
CA ARG A 469 -16.38 -14.62 9.33
C ARG A 469 -16.31 -16.13 9.36
N VAL A 470 -17.26 -16.76 8.71
CA VAL A 470 -17.31 -18.22 8.58
C VAL A 470 -16.33 -18.63 7.48
N HIS A 471 -15.33 -19.42 7.86
CA HIS A 471 -14.44 -20.07 6.92
C HIS A 471 -15.13 -21.31 6.33
N ARG A 472 -15.07 -21.45 5.01
CA ARG A 472 -15.59 -22.62 4.31
C ARG A 472 -14.62 -23.06 3.22
N ALA A 473 -14.03 -24.25 3.41
CA ALA A 473 -13.08 -24.80 2.45
C ALA A 473 -13.70 -25.02 1.05
N VAL A 474 -14.91 -25.57 1.03
CA VAL A 474 -15.63 -25.94 -0.21
C VAL A 474 -17.01 -25.29 -0.20
N LEU A 475 -17.33 -24.57 -1.28
CA LEU A 475 -18.67 -24.04 -1.57
C LEU A 475 -19.19 -24.73 -2.84
N HIS A 476 -20.41 -25.24 -2.79
CA HIS A 476 -21.05 -26.04 -3.84
C HIS A 476 -21.90 -25.20 -4.79
N GLY A 477 -22.42 -24.05 -4.33
CA GLY A 477 -23.15 -23.11 -5.18
C GLY A 477 -24.67 -23.08 -5.01
N ASN A 478 -25.18 -23.46 -3.85
CA ASN A 478 -26.60 -23.26 -3.55
C ASN A 478 -26.86 -21.80 -3.17
N TYR A 479 -27.45 -21.01 -4.07
CA TYR A 479 -27.80 -19.62 -3.79
C TYR A 479 -29.27 -19.47 -3.42
N GLU A 480 -29.56 -18.74 -2.33
CA GLU A 480 -30.91 -18.33 -1.97
C GLU A 480 -30.99 -16.81 -1.78
N PHE A 481 -31.91 -16.18 -2.51
CA PHE A 481 -32.25 -14.76 -2.36
C PHE A 481 -33.62 -14.66 -1.72
N ARG A 482 -33.75 -13.79 -0.70
CA ARG A 482 -35.01 -13.49 -0.02
C ARG A 482 -35.12 -11.98 0.18
N GLN A 483 -36.01 -11.35 -0.57
CA GLN A 483 -36.26 -9.90 -0.56
C GLN A 483 -34.96 -9.07 -0.65
N ALA A 484 -34.01 -9.54 -1.43
CA ALA A 484 -32.65 -9.02 -1.48
C ALA A 484 -32.54 -7.78 -2.38
N GLU A 485 -32.06 -6.67 -1.84
CA GLU A 485 -31.82 -5.43 -2.57
C GLU A 485 -30.34 -5.05 -2.57
N PHE A 486 -29.79 -4.67 -3.72
CA PHE A 486 -28.37 -4.40 -3.88
C PHE A 486 -28.09 -2.99 -4.39
N ARG A 487 -26.97 -2.41 -3.94
CA ARG A 487 -26.55 -1.04 -4.31
C ARG A 487 -25.03 -0.95 -4.48
N TYR A 488 -24.58 -0.24 -5.51
CA TYR A 488 -23.15 -0.08 -5.83
C TYR A 488 -22.35 0.73 -4.78
N GLY A 489 -22.97 1.67 -4.09
CA GLY A 489 -22.33 2.38 -2.98
C GLY A 489 -23.36 2.97 -2.04
N LEU A 490 -23.04 3.06 -0.75
CA LEU A 490 -23.97 3.47 0.32
C LEU A 490 -24.71 4.78 0.01
N ASN A 491 -24.03 5.73 -0.63
CA ASN A 491 -24.57 7.07 -0.94
C ASN A 491 -25.30 7.15 -2.28
N ASP A 492 -25.40 6.06 -3.05
CA ASP A 492 -26.18 6.05 -4.28
C ASP A 492 -27.69 5.97 -3.98
N ALA A 493 -28.51 6.72 -4.71
CA ALA A 493 -29.96 6.70 -4.53
C ALA A 493 -30.60 5.49 -5.25
N ALA A 494 -30.00 5.01 -6.33
CA ALA A 494 -30.55 3.94 -7.14
C ALA A 494 -30.34 2.55 -6.52
N ILE A 495 -31.37 1.70 -6.57
CA ILE A 495 -31.30 0.27 -6.24
C ILE A 495 -31.35 -0.50 -7.57
N PRO A 496 -30.20 -0.84 -8.17
CA PRO A 496 -30.14 -1.47 -9.50
C PRO A 496 -30.70 -2.89 -9.55
N LEU A 497 -30.83 -3.59 -8.41
CA LEU A 497 -31.29 -4.98 -8.37
C LEU A 497 -32.14 -5.25 -7.12
N ARG A 498 -33.31 -5.84 -7.33
CA ARG A 498 -34.25 -6.31 -6.30
C ARG A 498 -34.73 -7.72 -6.66
N ILE A 499 -34.40 -8.69 -5.81
CA ILE A 499 -34.79 -10.09 -5.99
C ILE A 499 -35.69 -10.50 -4.84
N ASN A 500 -36.98 -10.65 -5.13
CA ASN A 500 -37.96 -11.07 -4.12
C ASN A 500 -37.70 -12.49 -3.63
N GLN A 501 -37.52 -13.42 -4.55
CA GLN A 501 -37.21 -14.81 -4.24
C GLN A 501 -36.50 -15.45 -5.43
N LEU A 502 -35.36 -16.10 -5.18
CA LEU A 502 -34.64 -16.90 -6.18
C LEU A 502 -33.89 -18.00 -5.45
N SER A 503 -33.96 -19.23 -5.95
CA SER A 503 -33.20 -20.36 -5.44
C SER A 503 -32.50 -21.06 -6.61
N ILE A 504 -31.19 -21.21 -6.50
CA ILE A 504 -30.31 -21.88 -7.46
C ILE A 504 -29.67 -23.05 -6.71
N LYS A 505 -29.82 -24.26 -7.23
CA LYS A 505 -29.20 -25.46 -6.64
C LYS A 505 -27.80 -25.67 -7.18
N ALA A 506 -26.95 -26.32 -6.38
CA ALA A 506 -25.63 -26.73 -6.80
C ALA A 506 -25.70 -27.61 -8.06
N GLY A 507 -24.81 -27.35 -9.01
CA GLY A 507 -24.73 -28.04 -10.30
C GLY A 507 -25.73 -27.55 -11.36
N GLU A 508 -26.61 -26.60 -11.04
CA GLU A 508 -27.50 -26.02 -12.05
C GLU A 508 -26.73 -25.17 -13.07
N ARG A 509 -27.15 -25.26 -14.33
CA ARG A 509 -26.65 -24.46 -15.44
C ARG A 509 -27.74 -23.49 -15.89
N ILE A 510 -27.50 -22.20 -15.68
CA ILE A 510 -28.52 -21.16 -15.80
C ILE A 510 -28.07 -20.10 -16.80
N ALA A 511 -28.97 -19.74 -17.72
CA ALA A 511 -28.81 -18.53 -18.53
C ALA A 511 -29.60 -17.36 -17.92
N VAL A 512 -28.96 -16.19 -17.82
CA VAL A 512 -29.59 -14.94 -17.40
C VAL A 512 -29.78 -14.05 -18.62
N LEU A 513 -31.04 -13.83 -18.98
CA LEU A 513 -31.48 -13.00 -20.10
C LEU A 513 -32.07 -11.69 -19.60
N GLY A 514 -32.16 -10.71 -20.49
CA GLY A 514 -32.65 -9.38 -20.16
C GLY A 514 -32.03 -8.30 -21.04
N ARG A 515 -32.70 -7.15 -21.14
CA ARG A 515 -32.23 -6.01 -21.94
C ARG A 515 -30.93 -5.43 -21.36
N ILE A 516 -30.22 -4.63 -22.16
CA ILE A 516 -29.07 -3.86 -21.68
C ILE A 516 -29.51 -2.96 -20.52
N GLY A 517 -28.75 -2.97 -19.42
CA GLY A 517 -29.09 -2.21 -18.21
C GLY A 517 -30.16 -2.85 -17.32
N ALA A 518 -30.65 -4.06 -17.63
CA ALA A 518 -31.68 -4.71 -16.82
C ALA A 518 -31.19 -5.20 -15.44
N GLY A 519 -29.87 -5.24 -15.19
CA GLY A 519 -29.29 -5.69 -13.91
C GLY A 519 -28.61 -7.06 -13.92
N LYS A 520 -28.36 -7.65 -15.11
CA LYS A 520 -27.68 -8.97 -15.27
C LYS A 520 -26.29 -9.01 -14.63
N SER A 521 -25.41 -8.08 -15.01
CA SER A 521 -24.08 -7.95 -14.43
C SER A 521 -24.15 -7.66 -12.92
N THR A 522 -25.14 -6.88 -12.48
CA THR A 522 -25.40 -6.59 -11.07
C THR A 522 -25.74 -7.86 -10.28
N LEU A 523 -26.55 -8.77 -10.85
CA LEU A 523 -26.85 -10.06 -10.22
C LEU A 523 -25.58 -10.91 -10.06
N LEU A 524 -24.76 -11.03 -11.11
CA LEU A 524 -23.52 -11.80 -11.03
C LEU A 524 -22.54 -11.21 -10.00
N GLN A 525 -22.42 -9.88 -9.93
CA GLN A 525 -21.59 -9.19 -8.94
C GLN A 525 -22.14 -9.36 -7.51
N ALA A 526 -23.47 -9.37 -7.33
CA ALA A 526 -24.12 -9.66 -6.06
C ALA A 526 -23.85 -11.09 -5.59
N MET A 527 -23.95 -12.07 -6.49
CA MET A 527 -23.59 -13.48 -6.20
C MET A 527 -22.13 -13.65 -5.79
N MET A 528 -21.22 -12.81 -6.31
CA MET A 528 -19.81 -12.81 -5.92
C MET A 528 -19.53 -12.06 -4.60
N GLY A 529 -20.53 -11.37 -4.03
CA GLY A 529 -20.35 -10.51 -2.85
C GLY A 529 -19.62 -9.19 -3.13
N ASN A 530 -19.53 -8.78 -4.40
CA ASN A 530 -18.83 -7.55 -4.80
C ASN A 530 -19.71 -6.28 -4.67
N ILE A 531 -21.01 -6.45 -4.47
CA ILE A 531 -21.99 -5.36 -4.27
C ILE A 531 -22.62 -5.53 -2.90
N GLU A 532 -22.89 -4.42 -2.22
CA GLU A 532 -23.48 -4.44 -0.89
C GLU A 532 -24.98 -4.78 -0.93
N LEU A 533 -25.36 -5.70 -0.04
CA LEU A 533 -26.74 -6.04 0.27
C LEU A 533 -27.31 -4.98 1.22
N VAL A 534 -28.33 -4.24 0.77
CA VAL A 534 -28.97 -3.14 1.52
C VAL A 534 -30.07 -3.68 2.44
N SER A 535 -30.87 -4.62 1.94
CA SER A 535 -31.99 -5.21 2.65
C SER A 535 -32.20 -6.66 2.18
N GLY A 536 -32.91 -7.44 2.99
CA GLY A 536 -33.17 -8.86 2.72
C GLY A 536 -31.99 -9.77 3.05
N GLU A 537 -31.92 -10.91 2.36
CA GLU A 537 -30.95 -11.95 2.63
C GLU A 537 -30.45 -12.61 1.33
N LEU A 538 -29.14 -12.81 1.24
CA LEU A 538 -28.48 -13.64 0.24
C LEU A 538 -27.68 -14.73 0.96
N ARG A 539 -28.01 -15.99 0.71
CA ARG A 539 -27.30 -17.16 1.23
C ARG A 539 -26.54 -17.89 0.13
N LEU A 540 -25.41 -18.47 0.51
CA LEU A 540 -24.64 -19.43 -0.27
C LEU A 540 -24.36 -20.66 0.60
N ASP A 541 -24.87 -21.81 0.19
CA ASP A 541 -24.80 -23.09 0.94
C ASP A 541 -25.28 -22.95 2.38
N ASP A 542 -26.48 -22.39 2.55
CA ASP A 542 -27.16 -22.13 3.83
C ASP A 542 -26.49 -21.08 4.74
N LEU A 543 -25.38 -20.48 4.32
CA LEU A 543 -24.68 -19.43 5.04
C LEU A 543 -25.00 -18.06 4.44
N SER A 544 -25.23 -17.05 5.27
CA SER A 544 -25.37 -15.67 4.79
C SER A 544 -24.10 -15.23 4.08
N LEU A 545 -24.20 -14.84 2.81
CA LEU A 545 -23.04 -14.54 1.96
C LEU A 545 -22.12 -13.44 2.54
N PRO A 546 -22.65 -12.33 3.12
CA PRO A 546 -21.81 -11.33 3.78
C PRO A 546 -20.99 -11.86 4.97
N GLN A 547 -21.40 -12.97 5.59
CA GLN A 547 -20.74 -13.59 6.73
C GLN A 547 -19.65 -14.60 6.33
N ILE A 548 -19.62 -15.04 5.06
CA ILE A 548 -18.60 -15.95 4.56
C ILE A 548 -17.30 -15.17 4.29
N ASP A 549 -16.16 -15.80 4.53
CA ASP A 549 -14.87 -15.22 4.15
C ASP A 549 -14.79 -15.00 2.62
N LEU A 550 -14.51 -13.76 2.19
CA LEU A 550 -14.39 -13.41 0.78
C LEU A 550 -13.28 -14.18 0.06
N ALA A 551 -12.21 -14.57 0.76
CA ALA A 551 -11.15 -15.38 0.16
C ALA A 551 -11.66 -16.78 -0.19
N ASP A 552 -12.58 -17.34 0.60
CA ASP A 552 -13.20 -18.63 0.31
C ASP A 552 -14.20 -18.54 -0.84
N ILE A 553 -15.02 -17.47 -0.85
CA ILE A 553 -15.90 -17.18 -1.99
C ILE A 553 -15.05 -17.07 -3.26
N ARG A 554 -13.98 -16.26 -3.25
CA ARG A 554 -13.08 -16.09 -4.40
C ARG A 554 -12.31 -17.34 -4.75
N ARG A 555 -12.05 -18.27 -3.83
CA ARG A 555 -11.41 -19.57 -4.19
C ARG A 555 -12.39 -20.50 -4.90
N ASN A 556 -13.64 -20.56 -4.43
CA ASN A 556 -14.65 -21.50 -4.95
C ASN A 556 -15.49 -20.94 -6.10
N ALA A 557 -15.62 -19.62 -6.21
CA ALA A 557 -16.38 -18.92 -7.24
C ALA A 557 -15.48 -18.00 -8.05
N THR A 558 -15.69 -17.96 -9.36
CA THR A 558 -15.01 -16.99 -10.24
C THR A 558 -16.02 -16.26 -11.12
N LEU A 559 -15.81 -14.96 -11.25
CA LEU A 559 -16.61 -14.07 -12.09
C LEU A 559 -15.76 -13.53 -13.24
N LEU A 560 -16.17 -13.80 -14.48
CA LEU A 560 -15.68 -13.09 -15.65
C LEU A 560 -16.63 -11.94 -15.97
N THR A 561 -16.16 -10.70 -15.83
CA THR A 561 -16.91 -9.50 -16.17
C THR A 561 -16.68 -9.08 -17.62
N GLN A 562 -17.65 -8.35 -18.19
CA GLN A 562 -17.53 -7.77 -19.53
C GLN A 562 -16.32 -6.82 -19.66
N GLU A 563 -15.96 -6.12 -18.58
CA GLU A 563 -14.85 -5.14 -18.54
C GLU A 563 -13.50 -5.75 -18.12
N ALA A 564 -13.38 -7.07 -18.03
CA ALA A 564 -12.16 -7.73 -17.58
C ALA A 564 -10.95 -7.37 -18.47
N ARG A 565 -9.79 -7.17 -17.84
CA ARG A 565 -8.56 -6.72 -18.51
C ARG A 565 -7.39 -7.66 -18.27
N LEU A 566 -6.47 -7.69 -19.23
CA LEU A 566 -5.14 -8.27 -19.06
C LEU A 566 -4.19 -7.22 -18.46
N PHE A 567 -3.23 -7.68 -17.69
CA PHE A 567 -2.18 -6.86 -17.09
C PHE A 567 -0.94 -6.88 -17.97
N HIS A 568 -0.11 -5.84 -17.83
CA HIS A 568 1.20 -5.86 -18.47
C HIS A 568 2.05 -6.99 -17.88
N GLY A 569 2.67 -7.78 -18.75
CA GLY A 569 3.46 -8.96 -18.36
C GLY A 569 3.39 -10.04 -19.43
N THR A 570 3.95 -11.22 -19.18
CA THR A 570 3.83 -12.33 -20.14
C THR A 570 2.42 -12.92 -20.15
N LEU A 571 2.09 -13.68 -21.21
CA LEU A 571 0.84 -14.44 -21.24
C LEU A 571 0.76 -15.42 -20.07
N ARG A 572 1.87 -16.11 -19.75
CA ARG A 572 1.97 -16.99 -18.58
C ARG A 572 1.61 -16.26 -17.29
N GLU A 573 2.26 -15.14 -17.01
CA GLU A 573 2.03 -14.33 -15.80
C GLU A 573 0.56 -13.92 -15.66
N ASN A 574 -0.08 -13.54 -16.78
CA ASN A 574 -1.50 -13.20 -16.79
C ASN A 574 -2.42 -14.37 -16.47
N LEU A 575 -2.12 -15.56 -17.01
CA LEU A 575 -2.96 -16.75 -16.83
C LEU A 575 -2.90 -17.27 -15.39
N ILE A 576 -1.72 -17.28 -14.77
CA ILE A 576 -1.50 -17.88 -13.44
C ILE A 576 -1.83 -16.95 -12.26
N LEU A 577 -2.33 -15.72 -12.49
CA LEU A 577 -2.65 -14.77 -11.41
C LEU A 577 -3.58 -15.35 -10.33
N GLY A 578 -4.52 -16.21 -10.72
CA GLY A 578 -5.48 -16.81 -9.82
C GLY A 578 -5.07 -18.17 -9.23
N ARG A 579 -3.96 -18.74 -9.73
CA ARG A 579 -3.39 -20.05 -9.35
C ARG A 579 -1.90 -20.08 -9.74
N PRO A 580 -1.00 -19.46 -8.97
CA PRO A 580 0.41 -19.31 -9.31
C PRO A 580 1.17 -20.64 -9.46
N ALA A 581 0.67 -21.71 -8.84
CA ALA A 581 1.25 -23.05 -8.89
C ALA A 581 0.75 -23.90 -10.09
N ALA A 582 0.00 -23.32 -11.03
CA ALA A 582 -0.51 -24.05 -12.20
C ALA A 582 0.65 -24.60 -13.07
N THR A 583 0.51 -25.86 -13.47
CA THR A 583 1.46 -26.56 -14.35
C THR A 583 1.25 -26.17 -15.82
N ASP A 584 2.27 -26.40 -16.65
CA ASP A 584 2.18 -26.13 -18.09
C ASP A 584 1.06 -26.93 -18.76
N ASP A 585 0.82 -28.18 -18.34
CA ASP A 585 -0.25 -29.03 -18.87
C ASP A 585 -1.64 -28.47 -18.53
N GLU A 586 -1.83 -27.97 -17.30
CA GLU A 586 -3.05 -27.27 -16.90
C GLU A 586 -3.26 -26.01 -17.76
N ILE A 587 -2.20 -25.23 -18.00
CA ILE A 587 -2.27 -24.04 -18.86
C ILE A 587 -2.66 -24.43 -20.29
N PHE A 588 -2.01 -25.43 -20.89
CA PHE A 588 -2.31 -25.84 -22.26
C PHE A 588 -3.71 -26.43 -22.43
N SER A 589 -4.19 -27.20 -21.45
CA SER A 589 -5.55 -27.76 -21.48
C SER A 589 -6.61 -26.66 -21.49
N VAL A 590 -6.47 -25.65 -20.64
CA VAL A 590 -7.41 -24.52 -20.56
C VAL A 590 -7.31 -23.60 -21.79
N LEU A 591 -6.10 -23.38 -22.32
CA LEU A 591 -5.92 -22.64 -23.58
C LEU A 591 -6.56 -23.36 -24.77
N THR A 592 -6.58 -24.69 -24.77
CA THR A 592 -7.26 -25.50 -25.79
C THR A 592 -8.77 -25.33 -25.68
N LEU A 593 -9.31 -25.47 -24.47
CA LEU A 593 -10.74 -25.28 -24.17
C LEU A 593 -11.25 -23.91 -24.66
N CYS A 594 -10.50 -22.84 -24.39
CA CYS A 594 -10.89 -21.48 -24.77
C CYS A 594 -10.59 -21.09 -26.23
N GLY A 595 -10.02 -22.01 -27.04
CA GLY A 595 -9.61 -21.72 -28.41
C GLY A 595 -8.42 -20.75 -28.53
N ALA A 596 -7.69 -20.50 -27.45
CA ALA A 596 -6.53 -19.61 -27.44
C ALA A 596 -5.24 -20.29 -27.90
N LEU A 597 -5.14 -21.62 -27.80
CA LEU A 597 -3.88 -22.35 -28.01
C LEU A 597 -3.28 -22.14 -29.41
N GLU A 598 -4.10 -22.16 -30.46
CA GLU A 598 -3.61 -21.96 -31.84
C GLU A 598 -3.00 -20.58 -32.04
N PHE A 599 -3.60 -19.56 -31.42
CA PHE A 599 -3.07 -18.21 -31.43
C PHE A 599 -1.74 -18.16 -30.67
N VAL A 600 -1.69 -18.72 -29.46
CA VAL A 600 -0.46 -18.73 -28.64
C VAL A 600 0.68 -19.44 -29.36
N ARG A 601 0.41 -20.56 -30.05
CA ARG A 601 1.43 -21.28 -30.86
C ARG A 601 2.00 -20.48 -32.02
N LYS A 602 1.25 -19.50 -32.56
CA LYS A 602 1.71 -18.62 -33.64
C LYS A 602 2.60 -17.48 -33.13
N LEU A 603 2.62 -17.22 -31.82
CA LEU A 603 3.47 -16.19 -31.24
C LEU A 603 4.92 -16.69 -31.15
N PRO A 604 5.93 -15.90 -31.57
CA PRO A 604 7.34 -16.32 -31.53
C PRO A 604 7.83 -16.75 -30.15
N LEU A 605 7.27 -16.15 -29.09
CA LEU A 605 7.63 -16.42 -27.69
C LEU A 605 6.61 -17.31 -26.95
N GLY A 606 5.56 -17.78 -27.64
CA GLY A 606 4.50 -18.57 -27.01
C GLY A 606 3.93 -17.92 -25.75
N LEU A 607 3.99 -18.64 -24.63
CA LEU A 607 3.53 -18.18 -23.32
C LEU A 607 4.35 -17.01 -22.73
N GLU A 608 5.58 -16.80 -23.21
CA GLU A 608 6.45 -15.70 -22.78
C GLU A 608 6.24 -14.42 -23.59
N HIS A 609 5.26 -14.42 -24.50
CA HIS A 609 4.89 -13.21 -25.23
C HIS A 609 4.37 -12.13 -24.26
N VAL A 610 4.96 -10.93 -24.37
CA VAL A 610 4.60 -9.78 -23.53
C VAL A 610 3.31 -9.15 -24.02
N VAL A 611 2.33 -9.08 -23.12
CA VAL A 611 1.06 -8.40 -23.31
C VAL A 611 1.13 -7.00 -22.71
N MET A 612 0.56 -6.02 -23.41
CA MET A 612 0.44 -4.65 -22.92
C MET A 612 -0.75 -4.48 -21.98
N GLU A 613 -0.77 -3.41 -21.19
CA GLU A 613 -1.88 -3.08 -20.30
C GLU A 613 -3.23 -3.12 -21.02
N GLY A 614 -4.25 -3.75 -20.42
CA GLY A 614 -5.57 -3.89 -21.02
C GLY A 614 -5.66 -4.90 -22.17
N GLY A 615 -4.55 -5.56 -22.53
CA GLY A 615 -4.48 -6.42 -23.71
C GLY A 615 -4.37 -5.64 -25.01
N LEU A 616 -3.83 -4.42 -24.99
CA LEU A 616 -3.59 -3.62 -26.20
C LEU A 616 -2.71 -4.39 -27.19
N GLY A 617 -3.11 -4.39 -28.47
CA GLY A 617 -2.44 -5.15 -29.54
C GLY A 617 -3.01 -6.54 -29.82
N LEU A 618 -3.91 -7.04 -28.98
CA LEU A 618 -4.65 -8.30 -29.21
C LEU A 618 -6.01 -8.02 -29.85
N SER A 619 -6.51 -8.97 -30.65
CA SER A 619 -7.89 -8.90 -31.14
C SER A 619 -8.89 -9.11 -29.99
N GLY A 620 -10.13 -8.62 -30.16
CA GLY A 620 -11.18 -8.79 -29.15
C GLY A 620 -11.42 -10.25 -28.76
N GLY A 621 -11.47 -11.15 -29.75
CA GLY A 621 -11.60 -12.59 -29.54
C GLY A 621 -10.40 -13.20 -28.83
N GLN A 622 -9.16 -12.86 -29.23
CA GLN A 622 -7.94 -13.34 -28.56
C GLN A 622 -7.90 -12.93 -27.08
N ARG A 623 -8.18 -11.65 -26.81
CA ARG A 623 -8.25 -11.13 -25.44
C ARG A 623 -9.32 -11.87 -24.64
N GLN A 624 -10.51 -12.07 -25.20
CA GLN A 624 -11.60 -12.78 -24.54
C GLN A 624 -11.24 -14.24 -24.23
N SER A 625 -10.65 -14.97 -25.18
CA SER A 625 -10.20 -16.35 -24.97
C SER A 625 -9.14 -16.45 -23.86
N LEU A 626 -8.21 -15.50 -23.77
CA LEU A 626 -7.21 -15.45 -22.70
C LEU A 626 -7.82 -15.13 -21.33
N LEU A 627 -8.81 -14.22 -21.28
CA LEU A 627 -9.53 -13.88 -20.05
C LEU A 627 -10.36 -15.07 -19.55
N LEU A 628 -11.02 -15.79 -20.46
CA LEU A 628 -11.68 -17.06 -20.16
C LEU A 628 -10.68 -18.09 -19.66
N ALA A 629 -9.54 -18.25 -20.32
CA ALA A 629 -8.52 -19.19 -19.88
C ALA A 629 -8.02 -18.88 -18.45
N ARG A 630 -7.74 -17.61 -18.15
CA ARG A 630 -7.38 -17.15 -16.80
C ARG A 630 -8.48 -17.45 -15.76
N THR A 631 -9.74 -17.35 -16.17
CA THR A 631 -10.91 -17.61 -15.31
C THR A 631 -11.03 -19.10 -15.00
N LEU A 632 -10.94 -19.95 -16.02
CA LEU A 632 -11.10 -21.41 -15.91
C LEU A 632 -9.91 -22.11 -15.26
N LEU A 633 -8.69 -21.56 -15.40
CA LEU A 633 -7.48 -22.11 -14.78
C LEU A 633 -7.55 -22.13 -13.24
N ARG A 634 -8.40 -21.30 -12.65
CA ARG A 634 -8.64 -21.31 -11.20
C ARG A 634 -9.41 -22.53 -10.72
N ASP A 635 -10.03 -23.28 -11.63
CA ASP A 635 -10.84 -24.48 -11.36
C ASP A 635 -11.91 -24.28 -10.26
N PRO A 636 -12.83 -23.31 -10.44
CA PRO A 636 -13.85 -23.01 -9.43
C PRO A 636 -15.00 -24.04 -9.43
N ASN A 637 -15.69 -24.17 -8.29
CA ASN A 637 -16.95 -24.93 -8.18
C ASN A 637 -18.15 -24.14 -8.72
N ILE A 638 -18.05 -22.80 -8.71
CA ILE A 638 -19.09 -21.87 -9.15
C ILE A 638 -18.50 -20.95 -10.22
N ILE A 639 -19.12 -20.92 -11.39
CA ILE A 639 -18.67 -20.08 -12.49
C ILE A 639 -19.76 -19.08 -12.90
N LEU A 640 -19.40 -17.80 -12.85
CA LEU A 640 -20.25 -16.67 -13.22
C LEU A 640 -19.64 -16.00 -14.45
N LEU A 641 -20.37 -15.97 -15.57
CA LEU A 641 -19.87 -15.43 -16.84
C LEU A 641 -20.79 -14.33 -17.35
N ASP A 642 -20.22 -13.15 -17.61
CA ASP A 642 -20.92 -12.02 -18.22
C ASP A 642 -20.50 -11.85 -19.69
N GLU A 643 -21.41 -12.19 -20.60
CA GLU A 643 -21.22 -12.20 -22.06
C GLU A 643 -19.90 -12.86 -22.52
N PRO A 644 -19.64 -14.13 -22.14
CA PRO A 644 -18.35 -14.77 -22.34
C PRO A 644 -17.94 -14.92 -23.81
N THR A 645 -18.90 -14.98 -24.74
CA THR A 645 -18.67 -15.22 -26.17
C THR A 645 -18.95 -13.99 -27.06
N SER A 646 -19.08 -12.79 -26.46
CA SER A 646 -19.44 -11.56 -27.17
C SER A 646 -18.55 -11.23 -28.38
N PHE A 647 -17.26 -11.55 -28.31
CA PHE A 647 -16.26 -11.29 -29.36
C PHE A 647 -15.90 -12.51 -30.23
N PHE A 648 -16.61 -13.63 -30.08
CA PHE A 648 -16.35 -14.84 -30.87
C PHE A 648 -17.17 -14.83 -32.16
N ASP A 649 -16.56 -15.36 -33.23
CA ASP A 649 -17.29 -15.74 -34.43
C ASP A 649 -18.09 -17.03 -34.17
N GLU A 650 -19.09 -17.29 -35.01
CA GLU A 650 -20.06 -18.37 -34.77
C GLU A 650 -19.41 -19.75 -34.63
N ARG A 651 -18.34 -20.01 -35.38
CA ARG A 651 -17.62 -21.29 -35.34
C ARG A 651 -16.87 -21.47 -34.02
N THR A 652 -16.12 -20.46 -33.59
CA THR A 652 -15.37 -20.49 -32.32
C THR A 652 -16.32 -20.52 -31.13
N GLU A 653 -17.45 -19.79 -31.22
CA GLU A 653 -18.50 -19.81 -30.19
C GLU A 653 -19.08 -21.22 -29.98
N LYS A 654 -19.49 -21.91 -31.06
CA LYS A 654 -20.02 -23.28 -30.96
C LYS A 654 -18.99 -24.25 -30.36
N ALA A 655 -17.75 -24.21 -30.85
CA ALA A 655 -16.68 -25.06 -30.34
C ALA A 655 -16.41 -24.80 -28.85
N PHE A 656 -16.34 -23.53 -28.44
CA PHE A 656 -16.15 -23.17 -27.04
C PHE A 656 -17.31 -23.64 -26.16
N VAL A 657 -18.56 -23.43 -26.58
CA VAL A 657 -19.76 -23.82 -25.83
C VAL A 657 -19.80 -25.33 -25.60
N GLU A 658 -19.46 -26.14 -26.60
CA GLU A 658 -19.38 -27.60 -26.48
C GLU A 658 -18.31 -28.03 -25.47
N GLN A 659 -17.12 -27.44 -25.54
CA GLN A 659 -16.02 -27.71 -24.61
C GLN A 659 -16.35 -27.24 -23.19
N LEU A 660 -17.00 -26.08 -23.05
CA LEU A 660 -17.43 -25.53 -21.78
C LEU A 660 -18.47 -26.45 -21.11
N ALA A 661 -19.38 -27.05 -21.86
CA ALA A 661 -20.36 -27.99 -21.30
C ALA A 661 -19.72 -29.24 -20.71
N GLN A 662 -18.66 -29.76 -21.36
CA GLN A 662 -17.89 -30.90 -20.87
C GLN A 662 -17.10 -30.52 -19.62
N TRP A 663 -16.40 -29.38 -19.67
CA TRP A 663 -15.62 -28.89 -18.53
C TRP A 663 -16.49 -28.54 -17.32
N ALA A 664 -17.67 -27.95 -17.54
CA ALA A 664 -18.57 -27.56 -16.46
C ALA A 664 -18.94 -28.75 -15.58
N GLY A 665 -19.22 -29.93 -16.17
CA GLY A 665 -19.54 -31.13 -15.40
C GLY A 665 -20.68 -30.86 -14.40
N GLU A 666 -20.43 -31.11 -13.11
CA GLU A 666 -21.37 -30.87 -12.01
C GLU A 666 -21.22 -29.50 -11.34
N ARG A 667 -20.43 -28.58 -11.93
CA ARG A 667 -20.23 -27.23 -11.38
C ARG A 667 -21.48 -26.37 -11.58
N THR A 668 -21.72 -25.48 -10.63
CA THR A 668 -22.80 -24.48 -10.73
C THR A 668 -22.37 -23.40 -11.71
N MET A 669 -23.16 -23.17 -12.76
CA MET A 669 -22.81 -22.26 -13.85
C MET A 669 -23.92 -21.27 -14.13
N ILE A 670 -23.62 -19.97 -14.05
CA ILE A 670 -24.55 -18.89 -14.36
C ILE A 670 -23.94 -18.01 -15.45
N ILE A 671 -24.60 -17.94 -16.60
CA ILE A 671 -24.14 -17.17 -17.75
C ILE A 671 -25.14 -16.09 -18.10
N ALA A 672 -24.76 -14.83 -17.93
CA ALA A 672 -25.48 -13.71 -18.52
C ALA A 672 -25.11 -13.58 -19.99
N THR A 673 -26.09 -13.68 -20.88
CA THR A 673 -25.84 -13.65 -22.33
C THR A 673 -27.09 -13.24 -23.09
N HIS A 674 -26.90 -12.87 -24.35
CA HIS A 674 -27.95 -12.72 -25.35
C HIS A 674 -27.76 -13.70 -26.53
N LYS A 675 -26.77 -14.60 -26.43
CA LYS A 675 -26.37 -15.50 -27.51
C LYS A 675 -27.13 -16.83 -27.44
N ALA A 676 -27.78 -17.21 -28.53
CA ALA A 676 -28.54 -18.46 -28.63
C ALA A 676 -27.68 -19.71 -28.45
N ALA A 677 -26.41 -19.71 -28.89
CA ALA A 677 -25.52 -20.87 -28.78
C ALA A 677 -25.35 -21.33 -27.33
N VAL A 678 -25.23 -20.39 -26.38
CA VAL A 678 -25.08 -20.68 -24.95
C VAL A 678 -26.35 -21.32 -24.37
N LEU A 679 -27.53 -21.05 -24.94
CA LEU A 679 -28.78 -21.66 -24.46
C LEU A 679 -28.80 -23.20 -24.66
N ASN A 680 -27.94 -23.74 -25.51
CA ASN A 680 -27.85 -25.18 -25.74
C ASN A 680 -27.32 -25.93 -24.51
N ILE A 681 -26.50 -25.29 -23.67
CA ILE A 681 -25.78 -25.94 -22.57
C ILE A 681 -26.37 -25.65 -21.18
N VAL A 682 -27.44 -24.87 -21.11
CA VAL A 682 -28.15 -24.52 -19.87
C VAL A 682 -29.46 -25.29 -19.74
N ASP A 683 -29.91 -25.48 -18.49
CA ASP A 683 -31.11 -26.23 -18.14
C ASP A 683 -32.28 -25.31 -17.76
N ARG A 684 -31.97 -24.09 -17.29
CA ARG A 684 -32.93 -23.13 -16.74
C ARG A 684 -32.62 -21.71 -17.22
N ILE A 685 -33.67 -20.91 -17.38
CA ILE A 685 -33.57 -19.53 -17.87
C ILE A 685 -34.16 -18.59 -16.81
N LEU A 686 -33.39 -17.57 -16.46
CA LEU A 686 -33.82 -16.43 -15.65
C LEU A 686 -33.91 -15.20 -16.56
N VAL A 687 -35.02 -14.46 -16.50
CA VAL A 687 -35.15 -13.17 -17.19
C VAL A 687 -35.21 -12.06 -16.17
N ILE A 688 -34.29 -11.11 -16.28
CA ILE A 688 -34.26 -9.91 -15.47
C ILE A 688 -34.78 -8.74 -16.30
N GLN A 689 -35.72 -8.00 -15.72
CA GLN A 689 -36.29 -6.79 -16.31
C GLN A 689 -36.35 -5.69 -15.26
N ASP A 690 -35.83 -4.50 -15.59
CA ASP A 690 -35.85 -3.31 -14.72
C ASP A 690 -35.34 -3.59 -13.29
N GLY A 691 -34.26 -4.39 -13.19
CA GLY A 691 -33.64 -4.77 -11.92
C GLY A 691 -34.40 -5.83 -11.13
N GLN A 692 -35.43 -6.48 -11.70
CA GLN A 692 -36.26 -7.48 -11.02
C GLN A 692 -36.29 -8.80 -11.77
N LEU A 693 -36.47 -9.90 -11.04
CA LEU A 693 -36.67 -11.22 -11.62
C LEU A 693 -38.09 -11.31 -12.20
N ALA A 694 -38.19 -11.30 -13.54
CA ALA A 694 -39.47 -11.34 -14.25
C ALA A 694 -39.90 -12.77 -14.60
N LEU A 695 -38.94 -13.65 -14.91
CA LEU A 695 -39.21 -15.04 -15.27
C LEU A 695 -38.14 -15.98 -14.73
N ASP A 696 -38.59 -17.14 -14.28
CA ASP A 696 -37.75 -18.22 -13.77
C ASP A 696 -38.40 -19.56 -14.16
N LYS A 697 -37.85 -20.21 -15.20
CA LYS A 697 -38.42 -21.43 -15.78
C LYS A 697 -37.36 -22.39 -16.34
N PRO A 698 -37.63 -23.71 -16.35
CA PRO A 698 -36.83 -24.66 -17.12
C PRO A 698 -36.85 -24.32 -18.61
N LYS A 699 -35.70 -24.51 -19.29
CA LYS A 699 -35.52 -24.16 -20.71
C LYS A 699 -36.61 -24.72 -21.61
N ALA A 700 -36.97 -26.00 -21.43
CA ALA A 700 -37.98 -26.69 -22.24
C ALA A 700 -39.33 -25.94 -22.27
N THR A 701 -39.79 -25.48 -21.09
CA THR A 701 -41.08 -24.79 -20.95
C THR A 701 -41.11 -23.41 -21.60
N VAL A 702 -39.97 -22.70 -21.63
CA VAL A 702 -39.87 -21.37 -22.25
C VAL A 702 -40.02 -21.47 -23.77
N PHE A 703 -39.31 -22.42 -24.40
CA PHE A 703 -39.38 -22.64 -25.84
C PHE A 703 -40.75 -23.16 -26.29
N GLU A 704 -41.45 -23.95 -25.47
CA GLU A 704 -42.81 -24.41 -25.75
C GLU A 704 -43.84 -23.28 -25.68
N GLN A 705 -43.74 -22.39 -24.68
CA GLN A 705 -44.64 -21.24 -24.55
C GLN A 705 -44.43 -20.19 -25.65
N GLU A 706 -43.20 -19.96 -26.08
CA GLU A 706 -42.87 -19.08 -27.21
C GLU A 706 -43.36 -19.66 -28.54
N LYS A 707 -43.16 -20.97 -28.78
CA LYS A 707 -43.75 -21.67 -29.94
C LYS A 707 -45.28 -21.57 -29.96
N ALA A 708 -45.93 -21.67 -28.80
CA ALA A 708 -47.39 -21.51 -28.69
C ALA A 708 -47.87 -20.07 -28.92
N ARG A 709 -47.01 -19.06 -28.76
CA ARG A 709 -47.32 -17.63 -29.00
C ARG A 709 -47.03 -17.15 -30.42
N GLY A 710 -46.46 -17.99 -31.30
CA GLY A 710 -46.27 -17.68 -32.71
C GLY A 710 -45.27 -16.55 -33.02
N GLN A 711 -44.44 -16.15 -32.05
CA GLN A 711 -43.38 -15.16 -32.28
C GLN A 711 -42.07 -15.87 -32.68
N VAL A 712 -41.49 -15.42 -33.79
CA VAL A 712 -40.14 -15.79 -34.20
C VAL A 712 -39.18 -15.16 -33.20
N VAL A 713 -38.29 -15.99 -32.66
CA VAL A 713 -37.27 -15.65 -31.66
C VAL A 713 -36.52 -14.36 -32.04
N ASN A 714 -36.88 -13.26 -31.38
CA ASN A 714 -36.03 -12.08 -31.24
C ASN A 714 -35.84 -11.87 -29.74
N ILE A 715 -34.96 -12.69 -29.17
CA ILE A 715 -34.45 -12.59 -27.79
C ILE A 715 -33.27 -11.63 -27.78
#